data_AF-D8GPM5-F1
#
_entry.id   AF-D8GPM5-F1
#
_cell.length_a   1.000
_cell.length_b   1.000
_cell.length_c   1.000
_cell.angle_alpha   90.00
_cell.angle_beta   90.00
_cell.angle_gamma   90.00
#
_symmetry.space_group_name_H-M   'P 1'
#
loop_
_entity.id
_entity.type
_entity.pdbx_description
1 polymer ?
#
loop_
_entity_poly.entity_id
_entity_poly.type
_entity_poly.pdbx_seq_one_letter_code
_entity_poly.pdbx_strand_id
1 'polypeptide(L)'
;MLSKKVITTLIISTALIFSKTTVINAQSQSPTITRLSGPNRYSTNMKIADYGWSGHSDYAIIVSGENFPDAICAAPLSAKYNAPLLMTDGNTLSPEIQNKLTSLGVKNIFLIGGTGAVSSEIENELTQKNLNVKRLGGATRIETSIEIAKEVGGNQLFVVSSESFADALSISSYASSKAEPIVLTPKSDIPDVLKDYLSTLKPSKTYVIGGQGVIPDDTASYFGDYERLSGQSRYDTNANVIKEFYDLSKVQKIYVAAGINYPDGLSISPLAAKNNSPVILVNDDMSSDQIRMVRNNKATLKECVVVGGEDVTPDYLINRFFVDSKDITPDDFINSYNSQASSDELAAFKGIALGISLYPNNYNLKTAFDSDAYHLLDTAVSIHNQGNYDSALNIYNYLLQLPVPENIKINATVYKNVAASKNPIISKYIYKESSKDIVQNAVEMYSKLNFNFDNPITYKAMSDYLDFFTSDHFNKSDILSFDDNGIPIVTYREFGAQYNYVTICQYALYLHTKYLHGDTSVLSQFIKCTDFLLDHMDSDGSFRYKFPYYSYESLGTNWTSSMAQGEALNVFSRAYEITHDHKYIDAGNKAFNYLITPISQGGVMDTLGSLDPRFKSDIFFQEYVNTTPTYTLNGYMFTLLGIYDWNQLSKTVSDISGDQTSYYFNEGIKTLKVVLPYYDIGGFTSYDLSHLMTSRDANPALDYHKVHIDLLEAIYSITGDNYFMDIRNQWVNYIKH
;
A
#
# COMPACT_ATOMS: atom_id res chain seq x y z
N MET A 1 51.87 -23.01 -49.60
CA MET A 1 50.40 -23.10 -49.48
C MET A 1 49.98 -22.17 -48.36
N LEU A 2 49.34 -21.06 -48.74
CA LEU A 2 49.01 -19.92 -47.88
C LEU A 2 47.56 -20.02 -47.37
N SER A 3 47.37 -19.57 -46.15
CA SER A 3 46.14 -19.50 -45.35
C SER A 3 44.95 -18.85 -46.07
N LYS A 4 43.76 -19.44 -45.93
CA LYS A 4 42.48 -18.79 -46.27
C LYS A 4 41.76 -18.30 -45.02
N LYS A 5 41.47 -17.00 -45.06
CA LYS A 5 40.68 -16.16 -44.17
C LYS A 5 39.19 -16.55 -44.18
N VAL A 6 38.53 -16.51 -43.04
CA VAL A 6 37.07 -16.22 -42.88
C VAL A 6 36.93 -15.43 -41.57
N ILE A 7 36.98 -14.09 -41.67
CA ILE A 7 35.87 -13.14 -41.47
C ILE A 7 35.37 -13.11 -40.01
N THR A 8 36.00 -12.22 -39.25
CA THR A 8 35.51 -11.65 -37.99
C THR A 8 34.62 -10.45 -38.34
N THR A 9 33.32 -10.51 -38.06
CA THR A 9 32.44 -9.34 -38.21
C THR A 9 32.51 -8.49 -36.94
N LEU A 10 33.20 -7.38 -37.08
CA LEU A 10 33.31 -6.26 -36.16
C LEU A 10 31.98 -5.48 -36.17
N ILE A 11 31.23 -5.48 -35.07
CA ILE A 11 30.10 -4.56 -34.87
C ILE A 11 30.71 -3.20 -34.56
N ILE A 12 30.88 -2.38 -35.59
CA ILE A 12 31.25 -0.97 -35.46
C ILE A 12 30.00 -0.21 -35.01
N SER A 13 30.09 0.35 -33.82
CA SER A 13 29.21 1.36 -33.26
C SER A 13 29.05 2.56 -34.22
N THR A 14 27.94 2.64 -34.94
CA THR A 14 27.54 3.88 -35.60
C THR A 14 26.93 4.81 -34.58
N ALA A 15 27.75 5.75 -34.10
CA ALA A 15 27.31 6.99 -33.48
C ALA A 15 26.39 7.73 -34.47
N LEU A 16 25.09 7.68 -34.22
CA LEU A 16 24.10 8.53 -34.89
C LEU A 16 24.28 9.96 -34.37
N ILE A 17 24.96 10.75 -35.20
CA ILE A 17 25.05 12.20 -35.10
C ILE A 17 23.61 12.73 -35.28
N PHE A 18 22.97 13.14 -34.19
CA PHE A 18 21.72 13.90 -34.26
C PHE A 18 22.00 15.28 -34.89
N SER A 19 21.44 15.48 -36.07
CA SER A 19 21.46 16.75 -36.79
C SER A 19 20.68 17.80 -36.00
N LYS A 20 21.40 18.85 -35.57
CA LYS A 20 20.82 20.11 -35.08
C LYS A 20 19.83 20.66 -36.10
N THR A 21 18.58 20.85 -35.69
CA THR A 21 17.68 21.83 -36.30
C THR A 21 17.55 23.02 -35.35
N THR A 22 17.99 24.16 -35.87
CA THR A 22 18.08 25.44 -35.18
C THR A 22 16.68 26.05 -35.04
N VAL A 23 16.21 26.22 -33.81
CA VAL A 23 15.10 27.13 -33.48
C VAL A 23 15.59 28.07 -32.37
N ILE A 24 15.86 29.31 -32.80
CA ILE A 24 15.92 30.55 -32.02
C ILE A 24 17.05 30.71 -30.97
N ASN A 25 18.01 31.58 -31.32
CA ASN A 25 19.04 32.10 -30.43
C ASN A 25 18.43 33.02 -29.35
N ALA A 26 18.32 32.49 -28.13
CA ALA A 26 18.81 33.06 -26.86
C ALA A 26 18.45 32.09 -25.71
N GLN A 27 18.92 30.84 -25.79
CA GLN A 27 18.65 29.86 -24.73
C GLN A 27 19.45 30.22 -23.48
N SER A 28 18.80 30.80 -22.46
CA SER A 28 19.25 30.56 -21.09
C SER A 28 19.32 29.06 -20.90
N GLN A 29 20.50 28.50 -20.65
CA GLN A 29 20.67 27.08 -20.40
C GLN A 29 19.76 26.70 -19.22
N SER A 30 18.74 25.87 -19.46
CA SER A 30 17.89 25.35 -18.38
C SER A 30 18.77 24.64 -17.34
N PRO A 31 18.45 24.74 -16.04
CA PRO A 31 19.25 24.09 -15.01
C PRO A 31 19.31 22.59 -15.25
N THR A 32 20.42 21.97 -14.86
CA THR A 32 20.51 20.51 -14.79
C THR A 32 19.49 20.00 -13.77
N ILE A 33 18.63 19.08 -14.18
CA ILE A 33 17.69 18.42 -13.27
C ILE A 33 18.36 17.16 -12.73
N THR A 34 18.43 17.01 -11.41
CA THR A 34 18.96 15.80 -10.75
C THR A 34 17.91 15.23 -9.82
N ARG A 35 17.50 13.98 -10.06
CA ARG A 35 16.49 13.30 -9.23
C ARG A 35 17.15 12.39 -8.21
N LEU A 36 16.74 12.51 -6.95
CA LEU A 36 17.13 11.66 -5.83
C LEU A 36 15.91 10.87 -5.36
N SER A 37 15.85 9.59 -5.70
CA SER A 37 14.70 8.73 -5.38
C SER A 37 15.12 7.27 -5.19
N GLY A 38 14.36 6.57 -4.36
CA GLY A 38 14.38 5.12 -4.21
C GLY A 38 12.95 4.56 -4.17
N PRO A 39 12.80 3.22 -4.07
CA PRO A 39 11.49 2.56 -4.05
C PRO A 39 10.64 2.88 -2.82
N ASN A 40 11.23 3.50 -1.79
CA ASN A 40 10.53 3.94 -0.58
C ASN A 40 11.25 5.14 0.06
N ARG A 41 10.65 5.70 1.12
CA ARG A 41 11.19 6.87 1.85
C ARG A 41 12.60 6.66 2.41
N TYR A 42 12.91 5.44 2.86
CA TYR A 42 14.21 5.09 3.44
C TYR A 42 15.31 5.10 2.38
N SER A 43 15.06 4.44 1.24
CA SER A 43 15.99 4.42 0.12
C SER A 43 16.16 5.82 -0.51
N THR A 44 15.10 6.62 -0.61
CA THR A 44 15.21 8.03 -1.03
C THR A 44 16.08 8.84 -0.05
N ASN A 45 15.84 8.70 1.25
CA ASN A 45 16.65 9.34 2.29
C ASN A 45 18.14 8.95 2.18
N MET A 46 18.45 7.69 1.88
CA MET A 46 19.84 7.24 1.67
C MET A 46 20.49 7.84 0.42
N LYS A 47 19.73 7.99 -0.68
CA LYS A 47 20.23 8.70 -1.88
C LYS A 47 20.55 10.16 -1.60
N ILE A 48 19.77 10.82 -0.74
CA ILE A 48 20.03 12.19 -0.31
C ILE A 48 21.29 12.26 0.55
N ALA A 49 21.46 11.32 1.49
CA ALA A 49 22.66 11.22 2.30
C ALA A 49 23.91 11.01 1.42
N ASP A 50 23.85 10.12 0.44
CA ASP A 50 24.94 9.86 -0.52
C ASP A 50 25.30 11.09 -1.35
N TYR A 51 24.30 11.83 -1.81
CA TYR A 51 24.52 13.04 -2.60
C TYR A 51 25.12 14.17 -1.74
N GLY A 52 24.67 14.33 -0.49
CA GLY A 52 25.05 15.44 0.38
C GLY A 52 26.30 15.23 1.23
N TRP A 53 26.68 13.98 1.47
CA TRP A 53 27.79 13.59 2.35
C TRP A 53 28.60 12.47 1.71
N SER A 54 29.53 12.86 0.82
CA SER A 54 30.49 11.92 0.23
C SER A 54 31.75 11.81 1.10
N GLY A 55 31.88 10.68 1.80
CA GLY A 55 33.16 10.18 2.34
C GLY A 55 33.39 10.30 3.84
N HIS A 56 32.86 11.32 4.54
CA HIS A 56 33.01 11.41 6.00
C HIS A 56 31.96 12.32 6.67
N SER A 57 31.47 11.92 7.85
CA SER A 57 30.76 12.75 8.82
C SER A 57 30.93 12.17 10.23
N ASP A 58 31.41 12.97 11.20
CA ASP A 58 31.57 12.50 12.59
C ASP A 58 30.23 12.33 13.33
N TYR A 59 29.15 12.89 12.80
CA TYR A 59 27.81 12.90 13.40
C TYR A 59 26.77 12.32 12.44
N ALA A 60 25.74 11.66 12.97
CA ALA A 60 24.51 11.37 12.25
C ALA A 60 23.29 11.70 13.11
N ILE A 61 22.18 12.04 12.47
CA ILE A 61 20.89 12.26 13.13
C ILE A 61 19.97 11.13 12.68
N ILE A 62 19.46 10.34 13.62
CA ILE A 62 18.55 9.23 13.33
C ILE A 62 17.15 9.61 13.82
N VAL A 63 16.19 9.56 12.92
CA VAL A 63 14.79 9.94 13.16
C VAL A 63 13.85 8.82 12.71
N SER A 64 12.65 8.76 13.30
CA SER A 64 11.58 7.91 12.77
C SER A 64 11.14 8.42 11.39
N GLY A 65 11.04 7.51 10.42
CA GLY A 65 10.43 7.75 9.12
C GLY A 65 8.90 7.67 9.17
N GLU A 66 8.34 7.11 10.25
CA GLU A 66 6.90 6.82 10.39
C GLU A 66 6.09 7.99 10.97
N ASN A 67 6.75 8.99 11.57
CA ASN A 67 6.09 10.17 12.12
C ASN A 67 6.94 11.45 11.95
N PHE A 68 6.31 12.57 11.59
CA PHE A 68 6.99 13.80 11.18
C PHE A 68 7.45 14.79 12.29
N PRO A 69 6.71 15.02 13.39
CA PRO A 69 6.90 16.22 14.21
C PRO A 69 8.28 16.29 14.86
N ASP A 70 8.71 15.16 15.44
CA ASP A 70 10.01 15.02 16.09
C ASP A 70 11.15 15.24 15.08
N ALA A 71 10.96 14.75 13.86
CA ALA A 71 11.98 14.74 12.83
C ALA A 71 12.18 16.12 12.16
N ILE A 72 11.12 16.91 11.93
CA ILE A 72 11.25 18.25 11.30
C ILE A 72 12.08 19.19 12.16
N CYS A 73 11.93 19.14 13.48
CA CYS A 73 12.67 20.00 14.39
C CYS A 73 14.16 19.62 14.46
N ALA A 74 14.53 18.42 14.02
CA ALA A 74 15.91 17.93 14.02
C ALA A 74 16.75 18.40 12.83
N ALA A 75 16.13 18.91 11.76
CA ALA A 75 16.88 19.36 10.58
C ALA A 75 17.96 20.40 10.92
N PRO A 76 17.75 21.41 11.81
CA PRO A 76 18.80 22.36 12.15
C PRO A 76 20.05 21.77 12.82
N LEU A 77 19.96 20.60 13.45
CA LEU A 77 21.15 19.88 13.94
C LEU A 77 22.09 19.51 12.79
N SER A 78 21.56 19.26 11.59
CA SER A 78 22.34 18.80 10.44
C SER A 78 23.37 19.83 10.01
N ALA A 79 23.02 21.12 10.05
CA ALA A 79 23.92 22.20 9.69
C ALA A 79 24.93 22.47 10.79
N LYS A 80 24.49 22.46 12.06
CA LYS A 80 25.37 22.68 13.22
C LYS A 80 26.48 21.63 13.31
N TYR A 81 26.16 20.37 13.01
CA TYR A 81 27.09 19.24 13.14
C TYR A 81 27.60 18.68 11.80
N ASN A 82 27.20 19.28 10.67
CA ASN A 82 27.44 18.74 9.32
C ASN A 82 27.06 17.24 9.22
N ALA A 83 25.91 16.89 9.78
CA ALA A 83 25.44 15.51 9.93
C ALA A 83 24.33 15.20 8.91
N PRO A 84 24.34 14.03 8.24
CA PRO A 84 23.18 13.57 7.51
C PRO A 84 22.03 13.22 8.47
N LEU A 85 20.80 13.42 8.01
CA LEU A 85 19.59 12.91 8.65
C LEU A 85 19.22 11.58 8.00
N LEU A 86 19.18 10.52 8.81
CA LEU A 86 18.90 9.14 8.41
C LEU A 86 17.56 8.69 9.01
N MET A 87 16.70 8.06 8.20
CA MET A 87 15.39 7.57 8.63
C MET A 87 15.39 6.09 8.99
N THR A 88 14.68 5.70 10.05
CA THR A 88 14.42 4.31 10.48
C THR A 88 12.91 4.06 10.63
N ASP A 89 12.47 2.81 10.55
CA ASP A 89 11.10 2.39 10.90
C ASP A 89 10.79 2.57 12.40
N GLY A 90 11.81 2.85 13.21
CA GLY A 90 11.70 3.07 14.64
C GLY A 90 11.78 1.80 15.49
N ASN A 91 11.76 0.62 14.87
CA ASN A 91 11.75 -0.67 15.57
C ASN A 91 13.12 -1.35 15.50
N THR A 92 13.75 -1.37 14.32
CA THR A 92 15.01 -2.10 14.09
C THR A 92 16.06 -1.25 13.37
N LEU A 93 17.34 -1.48 13.70
CA LEU A 93 18.44 -0.79 13.04
C LEU A 93 18.76 -1.49 11.71
N SER A 94 18.22 -0.97 10.62
CA SER A 94 18.36 -1.60 9.31
C SER A 94 19.83 -1.71 8.87
N PRO A 95 20.21 -2.77 8.12
CA PRO A 95 21.56 -2.92 7.57
C PRO A 95 21.99 -1.71 6.72
N GLU A 96 21.05 -1.04 6.06
CA GLU A 96 21.32 0.14 5.23
C GLU A 96 21.85 1.32 6.07
N ILE A 97 21.22 1.60 7.23
CA ILE A 97 21.70 2.61 8.18
C ILE A 97 23.08 2.20 8.72
N GLN A 98 23.25 0.94 9.13
CA GLN A 98 24.53 0.46 9.68
C GLN A 98 25.69 0.65 8.68
N ASN A 99 25.46 0.27 7.43
CA ASN A 99 26.41 0.45 6.35
C ASN A 99 26.69 1.93 6.10
N LYS A 100 25.66 2.79 6.14
CA LYS A 100 25.83 4.23 5.97
C LYS A 100 26.69 4.84 7.07
N LEU A 101 26.37 4.57 8.34
CA LEU A 101 27.13 5.03 9.50
C LEU A 101 28.61 4.62 9.40
N THR A 102 28.86 3.38 9.01
CA THR A 102 30.22 2.85 8.80
C THR A 102 30.93 3.56 7.65
N SER A 103 30.26 3.71 6.50
CA SER A 103 30.83 4.34 5.30
C SER A 103 31.20 5.81 5.49
N LEU A 104 30.48 6.50 6.39
CA LEU A 104 30.70 7.89 6.73
C LEU A 104 31.65 8.06 7.92
N GLY A 105 32.08 6.99 8.59
CA GLY A 105 32.93 7.09 9.77
C GLY A 105 32.28 7.80 10.96
N VAL A 106 30.96 7.65 11.11
CA VAL A 106 30.18 8.29 12.19
C VAL A 106 30.64 7.80 13.56
N LYS A 107 30.74 8.73 14.51
CA LYS A 107 31.10 8.45 15.91
C LYS A 107 30.03 8.87 16.90
N ASN A 108 29.28 9.91 16.57
CA ASN A 108 28.27 10.50 17.45
C ASN A 108 26.90 10.43 16.76
N ILE A 109 25.87 10.07 17.52
CA ILE A 109 24.51 9.95 17.01
C ILE A 109 23.57 10.81 17.86
N PHE A 110 22.80 11.67 17.21
CA PHE A 110 21.60 12.23 17.80
C PHE A 110 20.42 11.32 17.46
N LEU A 111 19.86 10.67 18.47
CA LEU A 111 18.69 9.81 18.31
C LEU A 111 17.44 10.62 18.68
N ILE A 112 16.58 10.88 17.71
CA ILE A 112 15.48 11.84 17.89
C ILE A 112 14.18 11.15 18.27
N GLY A 113 13.52 11.68 19.29
CA GLY A 113 12.25 11.18 19.79
C GLY A 113 12.38 10.21 20.98
N GLY A 114 11.26 10.00 21.66
CA GLY A 114 11.15 9.03 22.74
C GLY A 114 11.26 7.58 22.24
N THR A 115 11.23 6.62 23.17
CA THR A 115 11.37 5.19 22.85
C THR A 115 10.23 4.61 22.02
N GLY A 116 9.06 5.26 22.00
CA GLY A 116 7.96 4.90 21.11
C GLY A 116 8.13 5.36 19.66
N ALA A 117 9.03 6.32 19.40
CA ALA A 117 9.34 6.80 18.04
C ALA A 117 10.58 6.10 17.47
N VAL A 118 11.60 5.93 18.31
CA VAL A 118 12.80 5.14 17.99
C VAL A 118 13.16 4.30 19.20
N SER A 119 13.04 2.99 19.04
CA SER A 119 13.10 1.98 20.10
C SER A 119 14.40 2.03 20.94
N SER A 120 14.34 1.45 22.14
CA SER A 120 15.54 1.33 22.98
C SER A 120 16.50 0.29 22.41
N GLU A 121 15.98 -0.66 21.63
CA GLU A 121 16.72 -1.69 20.93
C GLU A 121 17.69 -1.08 19.93
N ILE A 122 17.25 -0.09 19.14
CA ILE A 122 18.12 0.67 18.22
C ILE A 122 19.23 1.39 19.01
N GLU A 123 18.89 2.08 20.10
CA GLU A 123 19.87 2.79 20.94
C GLU A 123 20.93 1.85 21.52
N ASN A 124 20.49 0.69 22.02
CA ASN A 124 21.35 -0.35 22.57
C ASN A 124 22.28 -0.92 21.50
N GLU A 125 21.78 -1.22 20.29
CA GLU A 125 22.59 -1.76 19.20
C GLU A 125 23.65 -0.75 18.73
N LEU A 126 23.30 0.54 18.63
CA LEU A 126 24.25 1.60 18.28
C LEU A 126 25.34 1.75 19.35
N THR A 127 24.97 1.69 20.63
CA THR A 127 25.91 1.77 21.76
C THR A 127 26.87 0.57 21.78
N GLN A 128 26.36 -0.65 21.53
CA GLN A 128 27.17 -1.87 21.43
C GLN A 128 28.19 -1.81 20.29
N LYS A 129 27.95 -1.00 19.25
CA LYS A 129 28.89 -0.71 18.16
C LYS A 129 29.91 0.39 18.51
N ASN A 130 30.00 0.80 19.78
CA ASN A 130 30.89 1.85 20.29
C ASN A 130 30.61 3.25 19.72
N LEU A 131 29.36 3.53 19.36
CA LEU A 131 28.92 4.87 18.94
C LEU A 131 28.43 5.65 20.17
N ASN A 132 28.72 6.95 20.22
CA ASN A 132 28.24 7.85 21.26
C ASN A 132 26.82 8.33 20.92
N VAL A 133 25.82 7.73 21.57
CA VAL A 133 24.40 8.04 21.31
C VAL A 133 23.89 9.06 22.33
N LYS A 134 23.34 10.16 21.84
CA LYS A 134 22.59 11.15 22.62
C LYS A 134 21.15 11.20 22.14
N ARG A 135 20.22 10.72 22.97
CA ARG A 135 18.80 10.85 22.68
C ARG A 135 18.31 12.28 22.97
N LEU A 136 17.58 12.85 22.02
CA LEU A 136 16.86 14.11 22.15
C LEU A 136 15.37 13.81 21.96
N GLY A 137 14.65 13.55 23.05
CA GLY A 137 13.25 13.15 23.01
C GLY A 137 12.56 13.34 24.36
N GLY A 138 11.29 13.73 24.31
CA GLY A 138 10.40 13.83 25.47
C GLY A 138 9.23 12.86 25.40
N ALA A 139 8.26 12.99 26.32
CA ALA A 139 7.03 12.21 26.30
C ALA A 139 6.08 12.66 25.19
N THR A 140 6.19 13.92 24.75
CA THR A 140 5.42 14.51 23.67
C THR A 140 6.33 15.14 22.61
N ARG A 141 5.77 15.35 21.40
CA ARG A 141 6.44 16.06 20.31
C ARG A 141 6.89 17.47 20.70
N ILE A 142 6.15 18.13 21.60
CA ILE A 142 6.48 19.47 22.08
C ILE A 142 7.77 19.40 22.91
N GLU A 143 7.84 18.49 23.88
CA GLU A 143 9.06 18.29 24.67
C GLU A 143 10.25 17.86 23.82
N THR A 144 10.06 16.96 22.86
CA THR A 144 11.10 16.58 21.90
C THR A 144 11.61 17.82 21.14
N SER A 145 10.73 18.68 20.63
CA SER A 145 11.14 19.91 19.93
C SER A 145 11.92 20.86 20.83
N ILE A 146 11.60 20.93 22.12
CA ILE A 146 12.31 21.75 23.11
C ILE A 146 13.71 21.20 23.36
N GLU A 147 13.87 19.89 23.54
CA GLU A 147 15.18 19.26 23.74
C GLU A 147 16.10 19.44 22.52
N ILE A 148 15.52 19.35 21.31
CA ILE A 148 16.26 19.65 20.09
C ILE A 148 16.61 21.15 20.02
N ALA A 149 15.67 22.05 20.32
CA ALA A 149 15.91 23.49 20.27
C ALA A 149 17.02 23.93 21.25
N LYS A 150 17.09 23.32 22.45
CA LYS A 150 18.19 23.52 23.40
C LYS A 150 19.54 23.09 22.83
N GLU A 151 19.56 21.95 22.14
CA GLU A 151 20.78 21.42 21.51
C GLU A 151 21.23 22.28 20.31
N VAL A 152 20.29 22.75 19.49
CA VAL A 152 20.58 23.63 18.35
C VAL A 152 21.07 24.99 18.87
N GLY A 153 20.37 25.58 19.84
CA GLY A 153 20.57 26.98 20.26
C GLY A 153 20.11 27.93 19.16
N GLY A 154 20.55 29.20 19.21
CA GLY A 154 20.27 30.18 18.18
C GLY A 154 19.85 31.55 18.73
N ASN A 155 19.66 32.50 17.83
CA ASN A 155 19.28 33.88 18.14
C ASN A 155 17.87 34.23 17.65
N GLN A 156 17.31 33.46 16.72
CA GLN A 156 15.92 33.56 16.26
C GLN A 156 15.12 32.37 16.76
N LEU A 157 13.81 32.43 16.68
CA LEU A 157 12.92 31.32 17.02
C LEU A 157 11.89 31.14 15.91
N PHE A 158 11.80 29.92 15.36
CA PHE A 158 10.77 29.55 14.41
C PHE A 158 9.70 28.68 15.09
N VAL A 159 8.47 29.16 15.10
CA VAL A 159 7.33 28.49 15.72
C VAL A 159 6.44 27.91 14.64
N VAL A 160 6.16 26.61 14.74
CA VAL A 160 5.39 25.84 13.76
C VAL A 160 4.34 24.99 14.45
N SER A 161 3.27 24.61 13.74
CA SER A 161 2.22 23.78 14.31
C SER A 161 2.74 22.37 14.59
N SER A 162 2.35 21.82 15.75
CA SER A 162 2.63 20.43 16.10
C SER A 162 1.72 19.44 15.37
N GLU A 163 0.67 19.92 14.71
CA GLU A 163 -0.40 19.13 14.10
C GLU A 163 -0.32 19.09 12.56
N SER A 164 0.43 20.02 11.94
CA SER A 164 0.57 20.14 10.49
C SER A 164 2.04 20.27 10.07
N PHE A 165 2.46 19.50 9.06
CA PHE A 165 3.86 19.43 8.65
C PHE A 165 4.28 20.49 7.63
N ALA A 166 3.37 20.96 6.78
CA ALA A 166 3.77 21.64 5.54
C ALA A 166 4.36 23.03 5.78
N ASP A 167 3.84 23.76 6.77
CA ASP A 167 4.41 25.04 7.21
C ASP A 167 5.79 24.84 7.85
N ALA A 168 5.97 23.75 8.60
CA ALA A 168 7.25 23.40 9.21
C ALA A 168 8.32 23.01 8.16
N LEU A 169 7.94 22.27 7.12
CA LEU A 169 8.82 21.97 5.98
C LEU A 169 9.26 23.24 5.25
N SER A 170 8.36 24.23 5.14
CA SER A 170 8.64 25.47 4.41
C SER A 170 9.80 26.27 5.02
N ILE A 171 9.97 26.23 6.33
CA ILE A 171 11.04 26.94 7.05
C ILE A 171 12.29 26.08 7.31
N SER A 172 12.15 24.75 7.22
CA SER A 172 13.18 23.79 7.64
C SER A 172 14.55 24.02 7.02
N SER A 173 14.63 24.26 5.70
CA SER A 173 15.91 24.50 5.01
C SER A 173 16.59 25.79 5.45
N TYR A 174 15.83 26.84 5.77
CA TYR A 174 16.39 28.11 6.21
C TYR A 174 16.83 28.08 7.66
N ALA A 175 15.96 27.61 8.56
CA ALA A 175 16.31 27.41 9.96
C ALA A 175 17.56 26.52 10.08
N SER A 176 17.65 25.49 9.24
CA SER A 176 18.85 24.67 9.15
C SER A 176 20.05 25.45 8.62
N SER A 177 19.96 26.22 7.54
CA SER A 177 21.12 26.95 7.01
C SER A 177 21.69 28.00 7.98
N LYS A 178 20.88 28.43 8.96
CA LYS A 178 21.29 29.35 10.03
C LYS A 178 21.59 28.66 11.36
N ALA A 179 21.36 27.35 11.47
CA ALA A 179 21.41 26.61 12.73
C ALA A 179 20.55 27.27 13.82
N GLU A 180 19.32 27.65 13.45
CA GLU A 180 18.32 28.28 14.31
C GLU A 180 17.25 27.25 14.71
N PRO A 181 16.65 27.36 15.91
CA PRO A 181 15.77 26.37 16.46
C PRO A 181 14.36 26.48 15.86
N ILE A 182 13.74 25.31 15.63
CA ILE A 182 12.32 25.16 15.31
C ILE A 182 11.63 24.55 16.52
N VAL A 183 10.55 25.18 17.00
CA VAL A 183 9.75 24.71 18.14
C VAL A 183 8.31 24.48 17.70
N LEU A 184 7.75 23.36 18.16
CA LEU A 184 6.36 23.00 17.90
C LEU A 184 5.43 23.66 18.92
N THR A 185 4.23 24.04 18.47
CA THR A 185 3.13 24.46 19.34
C THR A 185 1.84 23.71 18.98
N PRO A 186 1.03 23.29 19.97
CA PRO A 186 -0.34 22.88 19.69
C PRO A 186 -1.18 24.08 19.24
N LYS A 187 -2.35 23.82 18.66
CA LYS A 187 -3.28 24.87 18.23
C LYS A 187 -3.83 25.69 19.41
N SER A 188 -4.09 25.04 20.54
CA SER A 188 -4.56 25.63 21.81
C SER A 188 -3.87 24.96 23.01
N ASP A 189 -4.16 25.45 24.22
CA ASP A 189 -3.77 24.81 25.48
C ASP A 189 -2.26 24.56 25.59
N ILE A 190 -1.48 25.64 25.46
CA ILE A 190 -0.02 25.59 25.51
C ILE A 190 0.45 24.90 26.81
N PRO A 191 1.20 23.78 26.71
CA PRO A 191 1.71 23.05 27.85
C PRO A 191 2.66 23.89 28.70
N ASP A 192 2.65 23.68 30.02
CA ASP A 192 3.51 24.44 30.92
C ASP A 192 5.00 24.25 30.62
N VAL A 193 5.41 23.06 30.17
CA VAL A 193 6.79 22.80 29.72
C VAL A 193 7.23 23.73 28.58
N LEU A 194 6.32 24.12 27.68
CA LEU A 194 6.61 25.06 26.60
C LEU A 194 6.66 26.49 27.15
N LYS A 195 5.73 26.89 28.04
CA LYS A 195 5.78 28.20 28.70
C LYS A 195 7.08 28.39 29.49
N ASP A 196 7.48 27.37 30.24
CA ASP A 196 8.71 27.37 31.02
C ASP A 196 9.93 27.54 30.10
N TYR A 197 9.98 26.78 29.01
CA TYR A 197 11.05 26.92 28.04
C TYR A 197 11.11 28.33 27.43
N LEU A 198 9.96 28.89 27.02
CA LEU A 198 9.86 30.25 26.49
C LEU A 198 10.33 31.31 27.50
N SER A 199 10.07 31.11 28.80
CA SER A 199 10.55 32.04 29.85
C SER A 199 12.08 32.10 29.97
N THR A 200 12.77 31.03 29.56
CA THR A 200 14.24 30.96 29.55
C THR A 200 14.85 31.51 28.26
N LEU A 201 14.07 31.54 27.17
CA LEU A 201 14.51 32.02 25.87
C LEU A 201 14.40 33.55 25.77
N LYS A 202 15.35 34.15 25.05
CA LYS A 202 15.33 35.57 24.68
C LYS A 202 15.68 35.73 23.20
N PRO A 203 14.81 35.25 22.28
CA PRO A 203 15.09 35.37 20.86
C PRO A 203 15.11 36.85 20.47
N SER A 204 16.05 37.21 19.60
CA SER A 204 16.10 38.55 18.99
C SER A 204 14.92 38.79 18.04
N LYS A 205 14.36 37.71 17.48
CA LYS A 205 13.18 37.73 16.61
C LYS A 205 12.47 36.38 16.64
N THR A 206 11.15 36.42 16.76
CA THR A 206 10.29 35.24 16.64
C THR A 206 9.55 35.29 15.31
N TYR A 207 9.52 34.16 14.60
CA TYR A 207 8.69 33.95 13.43
C TYR A 207 7.67 32.85 13.67
N VAL A 208 6.40 33.13 13.38
CA VAL A 208 5.32 32.14 13.39
C VAL A 208 5.05 31.74 11.95
N ILE A 209 5.26 30.46 11.63
CA ILE A 209 5.10 29.94 10.27
C ILE A 209 3.78 29.16 10.19
N GLY A 210 2.85 29.67 9.38
CA GLY A 210 1.49 29.15 9.26
C GLY A 210 0.42 30.18 9.63
N GLY A 211 -0.76 30.02 9.05
CA GLY A 211 -1.89 30.94 9.25
C GLY A 211 -2.58 30.77 10.61
N GLN A 212 -3.52 31.68 10.93
CA GLN A 212 -4.32 31.62 12.16
C GLN A 212 -5.14 30.32 12.30
N GLY A 213 -5.46 29.65 11.18
CA GLY A 213 -6.18 28.37 11.20
C GLY A 213 -5.40 27.22 11.85
N VAL A 214 -4.06 27.28 11.84
CA VAL A 214 -3.17 26.26 12.44
C VAL A 214 -2.46 26.76 13.69
N ILE A 215 -2.15 28.06 13.78
CA ILE A 215 -1.59 28.71 14.97
C ILE A 215 -2.37 30.01 15.20
N PRO A 216 -3.48 29.98 15.97
CA PRO A 216 -4.26 31.17 16.32
C PRO A 216 -3.41 32.26 16.96
N ASP A 217 -3.83 33.52 16.86
CA ASP A 217 -3.08 34.65 17.44
C ASP A 217 -2.99 34.56 18.97
N ASP A 218 -4.03 34.05 19.63
CA ASP A 218 -4.00 33.79 21.07
C ASP A 218 -2.85 32.85 21.46
N THR A 219 -2.60 31.81 20.66
CA THR A 219 -1.48 30.87 20.83
C THR A 219 -0.15 31.52 20.46
N ALA A 220 -0.10 32.24 19.34
CA ALA A 220 1.11 32.93 18.89
C ALA A 220 1.60 34.00 19.88
N SER A 221 0.69 34.65 20.59
CA SER A 221 1.00 35.70 21.57
C SER A 221 1.88 35.23 22.74
N TYR A 222 1.89 33.93 23.06
CA TYR A 222 2.78 33.35 24.08
C TYR A 222 4.26 33.42 23.68
N PHE A 223 4.56 33.62 22.40
CA PHE A 223 5.92 33.73 21.88
C PHE A 223 6.43 35.18 21.78
N GLY A 224 5.72 36.12 22.41
CA GLY A 224 6.08 37.54 22.47
C GLY A 224 5.79 38.29 21.18
N ASP A 225 6.62 39.27 20.84
CA ASP A 225 6.56 39.95 19.54
C ASP A 225 6.98 38.98 18.43
N TYR A 226 6.07 38.71 17.49
CA TYR A 226 6.32 37.78 16.38
C TYR A 226 6.00 38.38 15.01
N GLU A 227 6.68 37.88 13.99
CA GLU A 227 6.32 38.07 12.59
C GLU A 227 5.68 36.80 12.04
N ARG A 228 4.51 36.92 11.41
CA ARG A 228 3.80 35.77 10.84
C ARG A 228 4.07 35.64 9.35
N LEU A 229 4.56 34.46 8.93
CA LEU A 229 4.69 34.08 7.53
C LEU A 229 3.68 32.98 7.21
N SER A 230 2.72 33.28 6.35
CA SER A 230 1.64 32.34 6.00
C SER A 230 1.06 32.66 4.63
N GLY A 231 0.32 31.72 4.06
CA GLY A 231 -0.50 31.94 2.88
C GLY A 231 -1.83 31.20 2.94
N GLN A 232 -2.61 31.25 1.85
CA GLN A 232 -3.90 30.56 1.74
C GLN A 232 -3.72 29.04 1.63
N SER A 233 -2.59 28.61 1.10
CA SER A 233 -2.19 27.20 0.98
C SER A 233 -0.77 26.98 1.52
N ARG A 234 -0.38 25.71 1.69
CA ARG A 234 1.00 25.34 2.04
C ARG A 234 2.03 25.85 1.02
N TYR A 235 1.62 25.96 -0.25
CA TYR A 235 2.43 26.45 -1.35
C TYR A 235 2.64 27.97 -1.26
N ASP A 236 1.61 28.69 -0.82
CA ASP A 236 1.70 30.13 -0.56
C ASP A 236 2.53 30.43 0.69
N THR A 237 2.38 29.64 1.76
CA THR A 237 3.29 29.75 2.93
C THR A 237 4.73 29.49 2.49
N ASN A 238 4.99 28.42 1.73
CA ASN A 238 6.33 28.13 1.20
C ASN A 238 6.88 29.30 0.37
N ALA A 239 6.09 29.85 -0.55
CA ALA A 239 6.48 31.01 -1.35
C ALA A 239 6.80 32.25 -0.50
N ASN A 240 6.01 32.54 0.53
CA ASN A 240 6.21 33.70 1.39
C ASN A 240 7.45 33.53 2.29
N VAL A 241 7.70 32.32 2.81
CA VAL A 241 8.93 32.00 3.53
C VAL A 241 10.15 32.16 2.62
N ILE A 242 10.08 31.68 1.37
CA ILE A 242 11.18 31.81 0.42
C ILE A 242 11.47 33.27 0.10
N LYS A 243 10.43 34.10 -0.13
CA LYS A 243 10.57 35.54 -0.43
C LYS A 243 11.21 36.32 0.72
N GLU A 244 10.87 35.99 1.96
CA GLU A 244 11.44 36.65 3.15
C GLU A 244 12.92 36.32 3.32
N PHE A 245 13.30 35.05 3.15
CA PHE A 245 14.60 34.57 3.60
C PHE A 245 15.63 34.34 2.50
N TYR A 246 15.22 34.27 1.23
CA TYR A 246 16.13 33.98 0.12
C TYR A 246 16.03 35.05 -0.98
N ASP A 247 17.19 35.57 -1.37
CA ASP A 247 17.33 36.32 -2.62
C ASP A 247 17.58 35.33 -3.76
N LEU A 248 16.50 34.91 -4.42
CA LEU A 248 16.55 33.90 -5.49
C LEU A 248 17.43 34.31 -6.68
N SER A 249 17.66 35.61 -6.89
CA SER A 249 18.56 36.09 -7.95
C SER A 249 20.02 35.70 -7.72
N LYS A 250 20.38 35.32 -6.48
CA LYS A 250 21.71 34.85 -6.08
C LYS A 250 21.79 33.33 -5.92
N VAL A 251 20.65 32.65 -5.97
CA VAL A 251 20.59 31.19 -5.81
C VAL A 251 20.96 30.52 -7.13
N GLN A 252 21.89 29.56 -7.07
CA GLN A 252 22.30 28.75 -8.23
C GLN A 252 21.71 27.34 -8.19
N LYS A 253 21.16 26.91 -7.05
CA LYS A 253 20.60 25.58 -6.86
C LYS A 253 19.29 25.67 -6.09
N ILE A 254 18.25 25.01 -6.56
CA ILE A 254 16.99 24.82 -5.81
C ILE A 254 16.76 23.34 -5.55
N TYR A 255 15.99 23.07 -4.49
CA TYR A 255 15.55 21.73 -4.14
C TYR A 255 14.04 21.67 -4.25
N VAL A 256 13.52 20.56 -4.75
CA VAL A 256 12.09 20.37 -4.97
C VAL A 256 11.65 19.08 -4.32
N ALA A 257 10.59 19.16 -3.53
CA ALA A 257 9.94 18.02 -2.90
C ALA A 257 8.42 18.17 -2.99
N ALA A 258 7.70 17.06 -2.95
CA ALA A 258 6.25 17.09 -2.91
C ALA A 258 5.75 17.78 -1.65
N GLY A 259 4.71 18.61 -1.79
CA GLY A 259 4.05 19.27 -0.67
C GLY A 259 2.99 18.41 0.00
N ILE A 260 2.59 17.29 -0.60
CA ILE A 260 1.47 16.43 -0.16
C ILE A 260 1.85 15.46 0.96
N ASN A 261 3.14 15.17 1.14
CA ASN A 261 3.68 14.35 2.22
C ASN A 261 4.93 15.02 2.82
N TYR A 262 5.55 14.37 3.81
CA TYR A 262 6.67 14.95 4.57
C TYR A 262 8.05 14.28 4.41
N PRO A 263 8.21 12.96 4.18
CA PRO A 263 9.52 12.32 4.32
C PRO A 263 10.60 12.88 3.39
N ASP A 264 10.24 13.20 2.15
CA ASP A 264 11.17 13.70 1.13
C ASP A 264 11.58 15.15 1.41
N GLY A 265 10.61 16.02 1.72
CA GLY A 265 10.86 17.42 2.09
C GLY A 265 11.69 17.55 3.37
N LEU A 266 11.42 16.69 4.35
CA LEU A 266 12.20 16.58 5.58
C LEU A 266 13.65 16.15 5.28
N SER A 267 13.82 15.08 4.51
CA SER A 267 15.14 14.52 4.20
C SER A 267 16.02 15.48 3.41
N ILE A 268 15.43 16.27 2.51
CA ILE A 268 16.19 17.17 1.64
C ILE A 268 16.57 18.49 2.31
N SER A 269 15.85 18.90 3.36
CA SER A 269 16.09 20.17 4.04
C SER A 269 17.53 20.32 4.56
N PRO A 270 18.13 19.32 5.23
CA PRO A 270 19.55 19.30 5.56
C PRO A 270 20.52 19.55 4.39
N LEU A 271 20.25 18.95 3.23
CA LEU A 271 21.08 19.11 2.04
C LEU A 271 20.90 20.50 1.42
N ALA A 272 19.66 20.98 1.33
CA ALA A 272 19.37 22.34 0.86
C ALA A 272 20.05 23.41 1.72
N ALA A 273 20.10 23.19 3.03
CA ALA A 273 20.79 24.06 3.98
C ALA A 273 22.30 24.18 3.70
N LYS A 274 22.99 23.09 3.32
CA LYS A 274 24.42 23.11 2.97
C LYS A 274 24.72 24.03 1.80
N ASN A 275 23.75 24.25 0.91
CA ASN A 275 23.89 25.13 -0.24
C ASN A 275 23.24 26.51 -0.03
N ASN A 276 22.74 26.80 1.18
CA ASN A 276 21.94 27.99 1.47
C ASN A 276 20.82 28.18 0.43
N SER A 277 20.19 27.08 0.07
CA SER A 277 19.16 26.99 -0.96
C SER A 277 17.79 26.71 -0.36
N PRO A 278 16.70 27.18 -1.00
CA PRO A 278 15.35 26.87 -0.56
C PRO A 278 14.93 25.46 -1.00
N VAL A 279 14.00 24.88 -0.25
CA VAL A 279 13.17 23.76 -0.69
C VAL A 279 11.83 24.30 -1.18
N ILE A 280 11.52 24.07 -2.45
CA ILE A 280 10.26 24.42 -3.09
C ILE A 280 9.31 23.23 -2.94
N LEU A 281 8.17 23.44 -2.27
CA LEU A 281 7.14 22.41 -2.16
C LEU A 281 6.22 22.45 -3.38
N VAL A 282 5.95 21.30 -4.00
CA VAL A 282 5.17 21.23 -5.25
C VAL A 282 3.98 20.28 -5.18
N ASN A 283 2.92 20.65 -5.89
CA ASN A 283 1.78 19.82 -6.30
C ASN A 283 1.02 20.56 -7.42
N ASP A 284 -0.08 19.99 -7.89
CA ASP A 284 -0.99 20.65 -8.83
C ASP A 284 -1.54 21.98 -8.31
N ASP A 285 -1.76 22.10 -7.00
CA ASP A 285 -2.32 23.30 -6.35
C ASP A 285 -1.31 24.46 -6.14
N MET A 286 -0.09 24.37 -6.70
CA MET A 286 0.88 25.45 -6.61
C MET A 286 0.28 26.77 -7.13
N SER A 287 0.45 27.85 -6.36
CA SER A 287 -0.02 29.15 -6.81
C SER A 287 0.83 29.69 -7.96
N SER A 288 0.20 30.49 -8.83
CA SER A 288 0.92 31.13 -9.93
C SER A 288 2.06 32.03 -9.44
N ASP A 289 1.98 32.55 -8.21
CA ASP A 289 3.04 33.34 -7.59
C ASP A 289 4.26 32.50 -7.26
N GLN A 290 4.09 31.30 -6.70
CA GLN A 290 5.21 30.40 -6.43
C GLN A 290 5.92 29.99 -7.72
N ILE A 291 5.15 29.65 -8.77
CA ILE A 291 5.69 29.31 -10.08
C ILE A 291 6.47 30.50 -10.68
N ARG A 292 5.88 31.71 -10.67
CA ARG A 292 6.52 32.92 -11.18
C ARG A 292 7.80 33.27 -10.41
N MET A 293 7.80 33.09 -9.10
CA MET A 293 8.95 33.38 -8.25
C MET A 293 10.19 32.58 -8.68
N VAL A 294 10.04 31.29 -8.97
CA VAL A 294 11.14 30.46 -9.50
C VAL A 294 11.45 30.83 -10.96
N ARG A 295 10.42 30.96 -11.81
CA ARG A 295 10.58 31.23 -13.25
C ARG A 295 11.33 32.54 -13.51
N ASN A 296 11.04 33.60 -12.75
CA ASN A 296 11.70 34.90 -12.89
C ASN A 296 13.21 34.85 -12.59
N ASN A 297 13.66 33.83 -11.87
CA ASN A 297 15.07 33.63 -11.50
C ASN A 297 15.69 32.42 -12.22
N LYS A 298 15.01 31.80 -13.20
CA LYS A 298 15.47 30.58 -13.87
C LYS A 298 16.85 30.73 -14.55
N ALA A 299 17.21 31.94 -14.97
CA ALA A 299 18.47 32.22 -15.65
C ALA A 299 19.71 32.13 -14.74
N THR A 300 19.55 32.20 -13.41
CA THR A 300 20.67 32.08 -12.45
C THR A 300 20.83 30.65 -11.93
N LEU A 301 19.80 29.81 -12.11
CA LEU A 301 19.79 28.42 -11.67
C LEU A 301 20.67 27.56 -12.57
N LYS A 302 21.63 26.86 -11.96
CA LYS A 302 22.48 25.85 -12.59
C LYS A 302 21.94 24.44 -12.38
N GLU A 303 21.28 24.21 -11.25
CA GLU A 303 20.79 22.88 -10.88
C GLU A 303 19.44 22.95 -10.14
N CYS A 304 18.57 22.00 -10.43
CA CYS A 304 17.33 21.74 -9.70
C CYS A 304 17.37 20.28 -9.21
N VAL A 305 17.45 20.09 -7.90
CA VAL A 305 17.48 18.77 -7.29
C VAL A 305 16.06 18.38 -6.90
N VAL A 306 15.52 17.36 -7.54
CA VAL A 306 14.17 16.84 -7.31
C VAL A 306 14.24 15.62 -6.43
N VAL A 307 13.35 15.52 -5.43
CA VAL A 307 13.32 14.41 -4.48
C VAL A 307 12.01 13.66 -4.57
N GLY A 308 12.09 12.34 -4.44
CA GLY A 308 10.97 11.43 -4.62
C GLY A 308 10.89 10.91 -6.05
N GLY A 309 10.21 9.78 -6.22
CA GLY A 309 9.94 9.22 -7.55
C GLY A 309 9.03 10.15 -8.37
N GLU A 310 8.82 9.82 -9.65
CA GLU A 310 7.83 10.54 -10.46
C GLU A 310 6.42 10.45 -9.87
N ASP A 311 6.14 9.40 -9.09
CA ASP A 311 4.89 9.18 -8.36
C ASP A 311 4.55 10.17 -7.27
N VAL A 312 5.57 10.79 -6.69
CA VAL A 312 5.39 11.77 -5.62
C VAL A 312 5.71 13.17 -6.13
N THR A 313 6.74 13.31 -6.96
CA THR A 313 7.18 14.58 -7.54
C THR A 313 7.29 14.49 -9.07
N PRO A 314 6.16 14.52 -9.80
CA PRO A 314 6.13 14.36 -11.25
C PRO A 314 6.95 15.41 -12.01
N ASP A 315 7.60 14.99 -13.10
CA ASP A 315 8.40 15.86 -13.98
C ASP A 315 7.59 17.04 -14.54
N TYR A 316 6.28 16.85 -14.82
CA TYR A 316 5.45 17.92 -15.36
C TYR A 316 5.32 19.10 -14.38
N LEU A 317 5.31 18.85 -13.06
CA LEU A 317 5.30 19.91 -12.04
C LEU A 317 6.62 20.69 -12.06
N ILE A 318 7.74 20.00 -12.21
CA ILE A 318 9.08 20.61 -12.30
C ILE A 318 9.18 21.49 -13.55
N ASN A 319 8.66 20.99 -14.66
CA ASN A 319 8.66 21.69 -15.94
C ASN A 319 7.84 22.99 -15.92
N ARG A 320 6.84 23.13 -15.03
CA ARG A 320 6.11 24.40 -14.84
C ARG A 320 7.04 25.57 -14.50
N PHE A 321 8.18 25.34 -13.86
CA PHE A 321 9.15 26.40 -13.54
C PHE A 321 9.98 26.86 -14.74
N PHE A 322 10.23 25.97 -15.70
CA PHE A 322 11.23 26.18 -16.75
C PHE A 322 10.61 26.39 -18.13
N VAL A 323 9.37 25.96 -18.34
CA VAL A 323 8.63 26.19 -19.58
C VAL A 323 7.87 27.52 -19.51
N ASP A 324 8.14 28.40 -20.48
CA ASP A 324 7.46 29.70 -20.57
C ASP A 324 6.21 29.59 -21.44
N SER A 325 5.05 29.88 -20.84
CA SER A 325 3.75 29.81 -21.50
C SER A 325 3.53 30.89 -22.56
N LYS A 326 4.47 31.83 -22.71
CA LYS A 326 4.45 32.86 -23.76
C LYS A 326 5.05 32.37 -25.09
N ASP A 327 5.89 31.34 -25.04
CA ASP A 327 6.62 30.84 -26.20
C ASP A 327 6.00 29.56 -26.77
N ILE A 328 5.01 28.99 -26.06
CA ILE A 328 4.34 27.74 -26.41
C ILE A 328 2.84 27.96 -26.26
N THR A 329 2.06 27.45 -27.21
CA THR A 329 0.60 27.50 -27.21
C THR A 329 0.01 26.14 -26.82
N PRO A 330 -1.27 26.07 -26.40
CA PRO A 330 -1.96 24.79 -26.21
C PRO A 330 -1.85 23.85 -27.43
N ASP A 331 -1.95 24.40 -28.65
CA ASP A 331 -1.88 23.61 -29.89
C ASP A 331 -0.49 22.99 -30.11
N ASP A 332 0.59 23.62 -29.62
CA ASP A 332 1.94 23.06 -29.73
C ASP A 332 2.09 21.76 -28.95
N PHE A 333 1.44 21.62 -27.79
CA PHE A 333 1.42 20.37 -27.01
C PHE A 333 0.68 19.26 -27.76
N ILE A 334 -0.47 19.58 -28.33
CA ILE A 334 -1.28 18.63 -29.13
C ILE A 334 -0.49 18.18 -30.37
N ASN A 335 0.11 19.13 -31.10
CA ASN A 335 0.93 18.84 -32.28
C ASN A 335 2.17 18.00 -31.93
N SER A 336 2.82 18.31 -30.81
CA SER A 336 3.97 17.56 -30.30
C SER A 336 3.60 16.11 -30.01
N TYR A 337 2.48 15.86 -29.33
CA TYR A 337 2.00 14.51 -29.08
C TYR A 337 1.74 13.74 -30.36
N ASN A 338 0.96 14.32 -31.28
CA ASN A 338 0.63 13.70 -32.57
C ASN A 338 1.88 13.31 -33.37
N SER A 339 2.98 14.06 -33.22
CA SER A 339 4.26 13.77 -33.88
C SER A 339 5.09 12.67 -33.21
N GLN A 340 4.95 12.47 -31.89
CA GLN A 340 5.84 11.62 -31.08
C GLN A 340 5.19 10.32 -30.61
N ALA A 341 3.87 10.27 -30.48
CA ALA A 341 3.15 9.17 -29.84
C ALA A 341 3.37 7.81 -30.52
N SER A 342 3.61 7.79 -31.83
CA SER A 342 3.94 6.56 -32.57
C SER A 342 5.32 5.95 -32.22
N SER A 343 6.21 6.74 -31.61
CA SER A 343 7.57 6.33 -31.24
C SER A 343 7.74 6.10 -29.74
N ASP A 344 7.16 6.97 -28.91
CA ASP A 344 7.17 6.89 -27.45
C ASP A 344 5.93 7.59 -26.90
N GLU A 345 4.87 6.82 -26.68
CA GLU A 345 3.57 7.34 -26.25
C GLU A 345 3.60 7.91 -24.84
N LEU A 346 4.35 7.29 -23.92
CA LEU A 346 4.50 7.81 -22.55
C LEU A 346 5.20 9.17 -22.55
N ALA A 347 6.30 9.30 -23.32
CA ALA A 347 7.00 10.58 -23.46
C ALA A 347 6.12 11.64 -24.13
N ALA A 348 5.38 11.27 -25.17
CA ALA A 348 4.42 12.16 -25.82
C ALA A 348 3.34 12.63 -24.84
N PHE A 349 2.76 11.71 -24.07
CA PHE A 349 1.71 12.00 -23.11
C PHE A 349 2.20 12.88 -21.95
N LYS A 350 3.45 12.69 -21.47
CA LYS A 350 4.10 13.60 -20.51
C LYS A 350 4.10 15.05 -21.01
N GLY A 351 4.26 15.25 -22.32
CA GLY A 351 4.14 16.56 -22.96
C GLY A 351 2.73 17.15 -22.82
N ILE A 352 1.69 16.39 -23.14
CA ILE A 352 0.30 16.89 -22.98
C ILE A 352 -0.05 17.12 -21.51
N ALA A 353 0.37 16.23 -20.61
CA ALA A 353 0.16 16.41 -19.17
C ALA A 353 0.75 17.74 -18.69
N LEU A 354 1.96 18.09 -19.14
CA LEU A 354 2.56 19.41 -18.91
C LEU A 354 1.71 20.54 -19.51
N GLY A 355 1.18 20.36 -20.71
CA GLY A 355 0.26 21.30 -21.34
C GLY A 355 -0.97 21.60 -20.47
N ILE A 356 -1.67 20.56 -19.99
CA ILE A 356 -2.82 20.71 -19.05
C ILE A 356 -2.42 21.44 -17.80
N SER A 357 -1.23 21.13 -17.29
CA SER A 357 -0.66 21.76 -16.11
C SER A 357 -0.45 23.28 -16.30
N LEU A 358 -0.16 23.74 -17.53
CA LEU A 358 0.09 25.14 -17.88
C LEU A 358 -1.19 25.87 -18.33
N TYR A 359 -2.13 25.16 -18.94
CA TYR A 359 -3.39 25.69 -19.47
C TYR A 359 -4.60 24.87 -18.98
N PRO A 360 -4.85 24.80 -17.66
CA PRO A 360 -5.86 23.90 -17.09
C PRO A 360 -7.28 24.18 -17.57
N ASN A 361 -7.56 25.40 -18.04
CA ASN A 361 -8.87 25.83 -18.53
C ASN A 361 -9.02 25.74 -20.06
N ASN A 362 -8.02 25.21 -20.80
CA ASN A 362 -8.12 25.09 -22.25
C ASN A 362 -8.91 23.84 -22.65
N TYR A 363 -10.08 24.05 -23.25
CA TYR A 363 -11.00 22.97 -23.63
C TYR A 363 -10.41 21.97 -24.64
N ASN A 364 -9.74 22.45 -25.68
CA ASN A 364 -9.16 21.59 -26.73
C ASN A 364 -8.05 20.70 -26.17
N LEU A 365 -7.18 21.29 -25.35
CA LEU A 365 -6.10 20.56 -24.70
C LEU A 365 -6.63 19.54 -23.69
N LYS A 366 -7.67 19.88 -22.92
CA LYS A 366 -8.35 18.94 -22.02
C LYS A 366 -8.97 17.77 -22.77
N THR A 367 -9.62 18.05 -23.89
CA THR A 367 -10.20 17.01 -24.76
C THR A 367 -9.12 16.08 -25.31
N ALA A 368 -7.99 16.63 -25.78
CA ALA A 368 -6.86 15.84 -26.25
C ALA A 368 -6.27 14.99 -25.12
N PHE A 369 -5.95 15.61 -23.97
CA PHE A 369 -5.43 14.91 -22.80
C PHE A 369 -6.31 13.75 -22.34
N ASP A 370 -7.63 13.94 -22.26
CA ASP A 370 -8.52 12.87 -21.83
C ASP A 370 -8.53 11.73 -22.86
N SER A 371 -8.55 12.04 -24.16
CA SER A 371 -8.46 11.03 -25.25
C SER A 371 -7.13 10.28 -25.22
N ASP A 372 -6.03 10.99 -25.04
CA ASP A 372 -4.67 10.43 -25.05
C ASP A 372 -4.38 9.63 -23.79
N ALA A 373 -5.03 9.95 -22.67
CA ALA A 373 -4.98 9.14 -21.46
C ALA A 373 -5.60 7.75 -21.67
N TYR A 374 -6.70 7.65 -22.45
CA TYR A 374 -7.27 6.35 -22.82
C TYR A 374 -6.33 5.54 -23.71
N HIS A 375 -5.73 6.18 -24.71
CA HIS A 375 -4.75 5.52 -25.57
C HIS A 375 -3.56 4.99 -24.77
N LEU A 376 -3.01 5.81 -23.87
CA LEU A 376 -1.91 5.40 -23.01
C LEU A 376 -2.30 4.26 -22.07
N LEU A 377 -3.53 4.25 -21.54
CA LEU A 377 -4.05 3.13 -20.76
C LEU A 377 -4.11 1.84 -21.59
N ASP A 378 -4.66 1.89 -22.82
CA ASP A 378 -4.72 0.74 -23.72
C ASP A 378 -3.32 0.20 -24.07
N THR A 379 -2.36 1.10 -24.29
CA THR A 379 -0.95 0.74 -24.49
C THR A 379 -0.36 0.06 -23.26
N ALA A 380 -0.64 0.57 -22.05
CA ALA A 380 -0.23 -0.09 -20.81
C ALA A 380 -0.81 -1.51 -20.70
N VAL A 381 -2.08 -1.70 -21.04
CA VAL A 381 -2.74 -3.01 -21.07
C VAL A 381 -2.09 -3.95 -22.08
N SER A 382 -1.72 -3.44 -23.26
CA SER A 382 -1.02 -4.22 -24.29
C SER A 382 0.38 -4.67 -23.81
N ILE A 383 1.17 -3.74 -23.27
CA ILE A 383 2.50 -4.00 -22.69
C ILE A 383 2.40 -5.02 -21.54
N HIS A 384 1.41 -4.85 -20.67
CA HIS A 384 1.09 -5.74 -19.56
C HIS A 384 0.85 -7.16 -20.07
N ASN A 385 -0.04 -7.33 -21.05
CA ASN A 385 -0.38 -8.64 -21.61
C ASN A 385 0.76 -9.29 -22.41
N GLN A 386 1.79 -8.53 -22.80
CA GLN A 386 3.05 -9.05 -23.36
C GLN A 386 4.02 -9.54 -22.27
N GLY A 387 3.67 -9.41 -20.98
CA GLY A 387 4.49 -9.82 -19.84
C GLY A 387 5.48 -8.76 -19.36
N ASN A 388 5.43 -7.53 -19.90
CA ASN A 388 6.28 -6.43 -19.46
C ASN A 388 5.60 -5.62 -18.34
N TYR A 389 5.47 -6.26 -17.18
CA TYR A 389 4.74 -5.70 -16.03
C TYR A 389 5.37 -4.41 -15.49
N ASP A 390 6.70 -4.28 -15.49
CA ASP A 390 7.37 -3.09 -14.95
C ASP A 390 7.07 -1.84 -15.77
N SER A 391 7.09 -1.96 -17.11
CA SER A 391 6.69 -0.84 -17.98
C SER A 391 5.21 -0.50 -17.86
N ALA A 392 4.33 -1.50 -17.74
CA ALA A 392 2.91 -1.26 -17.52
C ALA A 392 2.63 -0.59 -16.17
N LEU A 393 3.26 -1.07 -15.08
CA LEU A 393 3.18 -0.47 -13.74
C LEU A 393 3.63 0.98 -13.75
N ASN A 394 4.70 1.32 -14.48
CA ASN A 394 5.15 2.70 -14.63
C ASN A 394 4.02 3.58 -15.22
N ILE A 395 3.38 3.12 -16.30
CA ILE A 395 2.30 3.87 -16.95
C ILE A 395 1.07 3.98 -16.05
N TYR A 396 0.63 2.89 -15.40
CA TYR A 396 -0.52 2.93 -14.49
C TYR A 396 -0.27 3.90 -13.33
N ASN A 397 0.90 3.82 -12.70
CA ASN A 397 1.26 4.75 -11.63
C ASN A 397 1.27 6.19 -12.16
N TYR A 398 1.79 6.44 -13.36
CA TYR A 398 1.80 7.78 -13.97
C TYR A 398 0.38 8.33 -14.19
N LEU A 399 -0.52 7.52 -14.76
CA LEU A 399 -1.93 7.91 -14.95
C LEU A 399 -2.63 8.25 -13.62
N LEU A 400 -2.35 7.50 -12.55
CA LEU A 400 -2.95 7.71 -11.23
C LEU A 400 -2.56 9.04 -10.57
N GLN A 401 -1.45 9.66 -10.99
CA GLN A 401 -0.97 10.95 -10.47
C GLN A 401 -1.62 12.15 -11.15
N LEU A 402 -2.33 11.91 -12.25
CA LEU A 402 -2.79 12.95 -13.15
C LEU A 402 -4.28 13.22 -12.98
N PRO A 403 -4.77 14.40 -13.39
CA PRO A 403 -6.21 14.72 -13.40
C PRO A 403 -6.92 14.04 -14.60
N VAL A 404 -6.64 12.76 -14.83
CA VAL A 404 -7.30 11.92 -15.84
C VAL A 404 -8.74 11.62 -15.43
N PRO A 405 -9.62 11.29 -16.39
CA PRO A 405 -10.97 10.82 -16.11
C PRO A 405 -11.00 9.72 -15.04
N GLU A 406 -12.01 9.75 -14.18
CA GLU A 406 -12.09 8.88 -13.00
C GLU A 406 -12.10 7.39 -13.35
N ASN A 407 -12.75 7.02 -14.45
CA ASN A 407 -12.77 5.64 -14.94
C ASN A 407 -11.37 5.15 -15.39
N ILE A 408 -10.50 6.03 -15.88
CA ILE A 408 -9.09 5.70 -16.15
C ILE A 408 -8.35 5.45 -14.84
N LYS A 409 -8.59 6.25 -13.80
CA LYS A 409 -7.97 6.02 -12.48
C LYS A 409 -8.40 4.67 -11.88
N ILE A 410 -9.68 4.33 -11.97
CA ILE A 410 -10.17 3.04 -11.48
C ILE A 410 -9.50 1.91 -12.27
N ASN A 411 -9.54 1.94 -13.61
CA ASN A 411 -8.87 0.95 -14.45
C ASN A 411 -7.38 0.83 -14.13
N ALA A 412 -6.65 1.95 -14.08
CA ALA A 412 -5.22 1.96 -13.77
C ALA A 412 -4.93 1.40 -12.38
N THR A 413 -5.76 1.67 -11.37
CA THR A 413 -5.63 1.11 -10.01
C THR A 413 -5.75 -0.40 -10.04
N VAL A 414 -6.80 -0.89 -10.68
CA VAL A 414 -7.10 -2.31 -10.73
C VAL A 414 -6.03 -3.05 -11.56
N TYR A 415 -5.68 -2.53 -12.73
CA TYR A 415 -4.64 -3.11 -13.60
C TYR A 415 -3.25 -3.06 -12.97
N LYS A 416 -2.93 -2.02 -12.20
CA LYS A 416 -1.71 -1.97 -11.39
C LYS A 416 -1.64 -3.14 -10.41
N ASN A 417 -2.74 -3.48 -9.73
CA ASN A 417 -2.77 -4.58 -8.76
C ASN A 417 -2.58 -5.94 -9.45
N VAL A 418 -3.20 -6.11 -10.62
CA VAL A 418 -3.01 -7.29 -11.49
C VAL A 418 -1.56 -7.38 -11.98
N ALA A 419 -0.96 -6.26 -12.40
CA ALA A 419 0.42 -6.20 -12.89
C ALA A 419 1.44 -6.48 -11.78
N ALA A 420 1.21 -5.98 -10.57
CA ALA A 420 2.04 -6.27 -9.40
C ALA A 420 2.07 -7.77 -9.07
N SER A 421 0.97 -8.47 -9.37
CA SER A 421 0.85 -9.93 -9.24
C SER A 421 1.44 -10.71 -10.42
N LYS A 422 1.98 -10.02 -11.45
CA LYS A 422 2.48 -10.61 -12.70
C LYS A 422 1.44 -11.49 -13.41
N ASN A 423 0.16 -11.18 -13.22
CA ASN A 423 -0.95 -11.83 -13.91
C ASN A 423 -1.31 -11.01 -15.14
N PRO A 424 -1.80 -11.62 -16.22
CA PRO A 424 -2.29 -10.85 -17.36
C PRO A 424 -3.60 -10.12 -17.07
N ILE A 425 -3.94 -9.12 -17.89
CA ILE A 425 -5.30 -8.58 -17.91
C ILE A 425 -6.15 -9.52 -18.78
N ILE A 426 -7.23 -10.03 -18.21
CA ILE A 426 -8.18 -10.87 -18.94
C ILE A 426 -9.16 -9.98 -19.71
N SER A 427 -9.57 -10.41 -20.91
CA SER A 427 -10.46 -9.60 -21.77
C SER A 427 -11.82 -9.31 -21.14
N LYS A 428 -12.23 -10.11 -20.16
CA LYS A 428 -13.48 -9.94 -19.41
C LYS A 428 -13.39 -8.89 -18.30
N TYR A 429 -12.18 -8.45 -17.97
CA TYR A 429 -11.91 -7.51 -16.89
C TYR A 429 -11.91 -6.09 -17.43
N ILE A 430 -13.11 -5.62 -17.74
CA ILE A 430 -13.39 -4.28 -18.23
C ILE A 430 -14.22 -3.58 -17.16
N TYR A 431 -13.80 -2.39 -16.75
CA TYR A 431 -14.57 -1.56 -15.83
C TYR A 431 -16.00 -1.34 -16.33
N LYS A 432 -16.96 -1.63 -15.46
CA LYS A 432 -18.36 -1.24 -15.62
C LYS A 432 -18.58 0.06 -14.87
N GLU A 433 -19.26 1.04 -15.48
CA GLU A 433 -19.57 2.33 -14.84
C GLU A 433 -20.33 2.16 -13.51
N SER A 434 -21.14 1.10 -13.40
CA SER A 434 -21.83 0.67 -12.17
C SER A 434 -20.88 0.34 -11.02
N SER A 435 -19.63 -0.05 -11.29
CA SER A 435 -18.66 -0.46 -10.25
C SER A 435 -18.36 0.68 -9.28
N LYS A 436 -18.39 1.94 -9.74
CA LYS A 436 -18.14 3.11 -8.90
C LYS A 436 -19.17 3.23 -7.77
N ASP A 437 -20.45 3.24 -8.14
CA ASP A 437 -21.53 3.40 -7.16
C ASP A 437 -21.57 2.20 -6.22
N ILE A 438 -21.25 1.00 -6.72
CA ILE A 438 -21.15 -0.21 -5.90
C ILE A 438 -20.04 -0.10 -4.86
N VAL A 439 -18.83 0.31 -5.24
CA VAL A 439 -17.69 0.48 -4.32
C VAL A 439 -17.98 1.58 -3.30
N GLN A 440 -18.46 2.73 -3.75
CA GLN A 440 -18.78 3.85 -2.86
C GLN A 440 -19.83 3.46 -1.81
N ASN A 441 -20.93 2.82 -2.25
CA ASN A 441 -21.97 2.35 -1.35
C ASN A 441 -21.45 1.26 -0.40
N ALA A 442 -20.61 0.35 -0.90
CA ALA A 442 -20.03 -0.71 -0.08
C ALA A 442 -19.15 -0.14 1.03
N VAL A 443 -18.22 0.76 0.71
CA VAL A 443 -17.36 1.44 1.69
C VAL A 443 -18.19 2.22 2.71
N GLU A 444 -19.20 2.98 2.26
CA GLU A 444 -20.05 3.76 3.17
C GLU A 444 -20.83 2.85 4.13
N MET A 445 -21.44 1.77 3.63
CA MET A 445 -22.17 0.81 4.47
C MET A 445 -21.24 0.06 5.41
N TYR A 446 -20.06 -0.35 4.92
CA TYR A 446 -19.09 -1.11 5.69
C TYR A 446 -18.51 -0.29 6.86
N SER A 447 -18.29 1.02 6.66
CA SER A 447 -17.83 1.94 7.71
C SER A 447 -18.73 1.97 8.95
N LYS A 448 -19.99 1.54 8.82
CA LYS A 448 -20.98 1.49 9.91
C LYS A 448 -20.95 0.18 10.70
N LEU A 449 -20.20 -0.84 10.25
CA LEU A 449 -20.19 -2.18 10.86
C LEU A 449 -19.13 -2.36 11.97
N ASN A 450 -18.25 -1.37 12.20
CA ASN A 450 -17.26 -1.35 13.29
C ASN A 450 -16.38 -2.62 13.42
N PHE A 451 -15.98 -3.23 12.30
CA PHE A 451 -15.07 -4.37 12.33
C PHE A 451 -13.65 -3.97 12.79
N ASN A 452 -13.05 -4.81 13.62
CA ASN A 452 -11.66 -4.65 14.08
C ASN A 452 -10.71 -5.51 13.22
N PHE A 453 -9.65 -4.89 12.71
CA PHE A 453 -8.60 -5.51 11.89
C PHE A 453 -7.22 -5.50 12.56
N ASP A 454 -7.14 -5.12 13.83
CA ASP A 454 -5.87 -4.99 14.55
C ASP A 454 -5.49 -6.28 15.31
N ASN A 455 -6.39 -7.27 15.33
CA ASN A 455 -6.15 -8.60 15.89
C ASN A 455 -5.81 -9.59 14.76
N PRO A 456 -4.52 -9.94 14.56
CA PRO A 456 -4.13 -10.82 13.47
C PRO A 456 -4.50 -12.29 13.76
N ILE A 457 -5.04 -12.97 12.77
CA ILE A 457 -5.35 -14.40 12.84
C ILE A 457 -4.08 -15.22 12.59
N THR A 458 -3.74 -16.09 13.55
CA THR A 458 -2.68 -17.08 13.38
C THR A 458 -3.30 -18.46 13.26
N TYR A 459 -3.20 -19.08 12.08
CA TYR A 459 -3.75 -20.39 11.81
C TYR A 459 -2.71 -21.49 11.98
N LYS A 460 -3.05 -22.53 12.74
CA LYS A 460 -2.24 -23.74 12.92
C LYS A 460 -3.13 -24.96 12.83
N ALA A 461 -2.71 -25.98 12.06
CA ALA A 461 -3.46 -27.21 11.92
C ALA A 461 -3.76 -27.85 13.28
N MET A 462 -4.98 -28.38 13.42
CA MET A 462 -5.51 -29.02 14.63
C MET A 462 -5.59 -28.13 15.87
N SER A 463 -5.30 -26.82 15.74
CA SER A 463 -5.47 -25.82 16.80
C SER A 463 -6.85 -25.16 16.70
N ASP A 464 -7.03 -24.08 17.47
CA ASP A 464 -8.12 -23.11 17.33
C ASP A 464 -8.39 -22.76 15.86
N TYR A 465 -9.67 -22.75 15.49
CA TYR A 465 -10.09 -22.48 14.12
C TYR A 465 -10.54 -21.02 13.98
N LEU A 466 -9.75 -20.20 13.28
CA LEU A 466 -10.07 -18.80 12.89
C LEU A 466 -10.65 -17.94 14.05
N ASP A 467 -10.12 -18.13 15.27
CA ASP A 467 -10.55 -17.44 16.49
C ASP A 467 -12.04 -17.62 16.87
N PHE A 468 -12.67 -18.74 16.48
CA PHE A 468 -14.06 -19.07 16.83
C PHE A 468 -14.32 -19.08 18.35
N PHE A 469 -13.29 -19.11 19.20
CA PHE A 469 -13.44 -19.05 20.65
C PHE A 469 -14.16 -17.78 21.13
N THR A 470 -13.96 -16.63 20.47
CA THR A 470 -14.56 -15.35 20.86
C THR A 470 -15.92 -15.09 20.20
N SER A 471 -16.47 -16.09 19.50
CA SER A 471 -17.68 -15.95 18.71
C SER A 471 -18.95 -16.33 19.47
N ASP A 472 -19.96 -15.45 19.38
CA ASP A 472 -21.35 -15.69 19.82
C ASP A 472 -22.25 -16.23 18.69
N HIS A 473 -21.68 -16.61 17.53
CA HIS A 473 -22.43 -16.92 16.30
C HIS A 473 -23.32 -18.17 16.37
N PHE A 474 -23.12 -19.04 17.37
CA PHE A 474 -23.89 -20.29 17.52
C PHE A 474 -24.99 -20.23 18.58
N ASN A 475 -25.36 -19.02 19.01
CA ASN A 475 -26.54 -18.83 19.85
C ASN A 475 -27.83 -19.03 19.03
N LYS A 476 -28.85 -19.63 19.66
CA LYS A 476 -30.16 -19.83 19.04
C LYS A 476 -30.76 -18.48 18.60
N SER A 477 -31.26 -18.43 17.38
CA SER A 477 -31.83 -17.24 16.75
C SER A 477 -32.99 -17.61 15.81
N ASP A 478 -33.55 -16.63 15.11
CA ASP A 478 -34.59 -16.88 14.09
C ASP A 478 -34.06 -17.68 12.89
N ILE A 479 -32.75 -17.60 12.63
CA ILE A 479 -32.09 -18.29 11.52
C ILE A 479 -31.42 -19.60 11.93
N LEU A 480 -31.03 -19.75 13.21
CA LEU A 480 -30.30 -20.90 13.72
C LEU A 480 -31.04 -21.57 14.88
N SER A 481 -31.36 -22.85 14.70
CA SER A 481 -31.94 -23.71 15.72
C SER A 481 -31.15 -25.02 15.84
N PHE A 482 -31.55 -25.89 16.76
CA PHE A 482 -30.89 -27.18 16.99
C PHE A 482 -31.95 -28.27 17.11
N ASP A 483 -31.64 -29.47 16.60
CA ASP A 483 -32.47 -30.66 16.80
C ASP A 483 -32.33 -31.24 18.23
N ASP A 484 -33.04 -32.34 18.51
CA ASP A 484 -33.00 -33.00 19.82
C ASP A 484 -31.61 -33.58 20.17
N ASN A 485 -30.73 -33.77 19.18
CA ASN A 485 -29.35 -34.22 19.35
C ASN A 485 -28.35 -33.06 19.43
N GLY A 486 -28.81 -31.80 19.37
CA GLY A 486 -27.97 -30.61 19.38
C GLY A 486 -27.28 -30.33 18.04
N ILE A 487 -27.79 -30.87 16.93
CA ILE A 487 -27.28 -30.63 15.58
C ILE A 487 -27.89 -29.33 15.03
N PRO A 488 -27.06 -28.40 14.51
CA PRO A 488 -27.54 -27.16 13.90
C PRO A 488 -28.53 -27.36 12.74
N ILE A 489 -29.59 -26.55 12.76
CA ILE A 489 -30.60 -26.43 11.70
C ILE A 489 -30.71 -24.95 11.30
N VAL A 490 -30.51 -24.66 10.02
CA VAL A 490 -30.63 -23.32 9.44
C VAL A 490 -32.03 -23.14 8.85
N THR A 491 -32.69 -22.04 9.21
CA THR A 491 -34.01 -21.68 8.66
C THR A 491 -33.84 -20.78 7.44
N TYR A 492 -34.13 -21.31 6.26
CA TYR A 492 -34.17 -20.56 5.01
C TYR A 492 -35.57 -19.97 4.79
N ARG A 493 -35.62 -18.76 4.24
CA ARG A 493 -36.90 -18.08 3.96
C ARG A 493 -37.77 -18.87 2.97
N GLU A 494 -37.14 -19.48 1.98
CA GLU A 494 -37.82 -20.16 0.87
C GLU A 494 -38.12 -21.64 1.15
N PHE A 495 -37.29 -22.31 1.95
CA PHE A 495 -37.31 -23.77 2.12
C PHE A 495 -37.45 -24.23 3.57
N GLY A 496 -37.57 -23.30 4.51
CA GLY A 496 -37.73 -23.59 5.94
C GLY A 496 -36.48 -24.18 6.58
N ALA A 497 -36.67 -24.95 7.65
CA ALA A 497 -35.62 -25.58 8.44
C ALA A 497 -34.89 -26.68 7.66
N GLN A 498 -33.58 -26.55 7.51
CA GLN A 498 -32.73 -27.49 6.77
C GLN A 498 -31.40 -27.74 7.50
N TYR A 499 -30.85 -28.95 7.35
CA TYR A 499 -29.47 -29.24 7.75
C TYR A 499 -28.51 -28.63 6.74
N ASN A 500 -27.66 -27.70 7.20
CA ASN A 500 -26.58 -27.14 6.41
C ASN A 500 -25.24 -27.71 6.88
N TYR A 501 -24.55 -28.44 6.00
CA TYR A 501 -23.30 -29.13 6.37
C TYR A 501 -22.17 -28.16 6.73
N VAL A 502 -22.06 -26.99 6.07
CA VAL A 502 -21.10 -25.94 6.45
C VAL A 502 -21.39 -25.46 7.88
N THR A 503 -22.64 -25.12 8.20
CA THR A 503 -23.01 -24.68 9.55
C THR A 503 -22.73 -25.76 10.61
N ILE A 504 -22.98 -27.03 10.29
CA ILE A 504 -22.68 -28.16 11.18
C ILE A 504 -21.18 -28.31 11.39
N CYS A 505 -20.37 -28.21 10.33
CA CYS A 505 -18.91 -28.25 10.42
C CYS A 505 -18.37 -27.09 11.26
N GLN A 506 -18.81 -25.85 11.00
CA GLN A 506 -18.37 -24.68 11.74
C GLN A 506 -18.76 -24.76 13.23
N TYR A 507 -19.95 -25.29 13.54
CA TYR A 507 -20.34 -25.54 14.92
C TYR A 507 -19.46 -26.62 15.58
N ALA A 508 -19.13 -27.70 14.87
CA ALA A 508 -18.20 -28.70 15.37
C ALA A 508 -16.80 -28.10 15.65
N LEU A 509 -16.28 -27.27 14.74
CA LEU A 509 -14.99 -26.58 14.91
C LEU A 509 -15.02 -25.58 16.08
N TYR A 510 -16.14 -24.91 16.30
CA TYR A 510 -16.38 -24.07 17.48
C TYR A 510 -16.33 -24.88 18.78
N LEU A 511 -17.03 -26.03 18.83
CA LEU A 511 -17.02 -26.92 20.00
C LEU A 511 -15.60 -27.48 20.25
N HIS A 512 -14.89 -27.87 19.19
CA HIS A 512 -13.49 -28.30 19.30
C HIS A 512 -12.59 -27.20 19.88
N THR A 513 -12.76 -25.97 19.41
CA THR A 513 -12.02 -24.81 19.95
C THR A 513 -12.31 -24.63 21.44
N LYS A 514 -13.58 -24.68 21.87
CA LYS A 514 -13.93 -24.65 23.29
C LYS A 514 -13.29 -25.77 24.11
N TYR A 515 -13.24 -26.98 23.54
CA TYR A 515 -12.58 -28.13 24.15
C TYR A 515 -11.08 -27.89 24.36
N LEU A 516 -10.36 -27.34 23.37
CA LEU A 516 -8.94 -26.97 23.50
C LEU A 516 -8.72 -25.92 24.60
N HIS A 517 -9.68 -25.02 24.80
CA HIS A 517 -9.67 -24.01 25.86
C HIS A 517 -10.21 -24.52 27.21
N GLY A 518 -10.38 -25.84 27.38
CA GLY A 518 -10.61 -26.48 28.67
C GLY A 518 -12.08 -26.80 29.00
N ASP A 519 -13.04 -26.43 28.14
CA ASP A 519 -14.43 -26.85 28.31
C ASP A 519 -14.61 -28.29 27.83
N THR A 520 -14.31 -29.27 28.68
CA THR A 520 -14.42 -30.69 28.33
C THR A 520 -15.86 -31.18 28.12
N SER A 521 -16.86 -30.41 28.55
CA SER A 521 -18.28 -30.81 28.47
C SER A 521 -18.80 -30.85 27.03
N VAL A 522 -18.19 -30.06 26.13
CA VAL A 522 -18.61 -29.94 24.72
C VAL A 522 -18.13 -31.11 23.85
N LEU A 523 -17.20 -31.94 24.34
CA LEU A 523 -16.58 -33.01 23.55
C LEU A 523 -17.63 -34.00 23.02
N SER A 524 -18.60 -34.38 23.86
CA SER A 524 -19.67 -35.29 23.42
C SER A 524 -20.50 -34.67 22.29
N GLN A 525 -20.76 -33.36 22.34
CA GLN A 525 -21.50 -32.68 21.28
C GLN A 525 -20.69 -32.53 20.00
N PHE A 526 -19.38 -32.27 20.10
CA PHE A 526 -18.46 -32.27 18.97
C PHE A 526 -18.50 -33.62 18.23
N ILE A 527 -18.37 -34.73 18.97
CA ILE A 527 -18.42 -36.08 18.38
C ILE A 527 -19.79 -36.37 17.74
N LYS A 528 -20.91 -35.94 18.34
CA LYS A 528 -22.24 -36.07 17.71
C LYS A 528 -22.34 -35.34 16.38
N CYS A 529 -21.79 -34.12 16.29
CA CYS A 529 -21.76 -33.38 15.02
C CYS A 529 -20.88 -34.08 13.98
N THR A 530 -19.73 -34.63 14.38
CA THR A 530 -18.86 -35.39 13.48
C THR A 530 -19.53 -36.68 13.00
N ASP A 531 -20.16 -37.44 13.89
CA ASP A 531 -20.87 -38.68 13.55
C ASP A 531 -22.09 -38.39 12.67
N PHE A 532 -22.78 -37.28 12.88
CA PHE A 532 -23.85 -36.83 11.98
C PHE A 532 -23.33 -36.65 10.55
N LEU A 533 -22.14 -36.07 10.36
CA LEU A 533 -21.53 -35.95 9.03
C LEU A 533 -21.25 -37.33 8.43
N LEU A 534 -20.76 -38.31 9.21
CA LEU A 534 -20.55 -39.68 8.72
C LEU A 534 -21.85 -40.32 8.21
N ASP A 535 -22.93 -40.19 8.98
CA ASP A 535 -24.22 -40.80 8.66
C ASP A 535 -24.90 -40.18 7.42
N HIS A 536 -24.55 -38.93 7.08
CA HIS A 536 -25.12 -38.18 5.97
C HIS A 536 -24.17 -38.03 4.77
N MET A 537 -22.98 -38.60 4.84
CA MET A 537 -22.05 -38.70 3.72
C MET A 537 -22.51 -39.80 2.75
N ASP A 538 -22.62 -39.47 1.47
CA ASP A 538 -22.92 -40.48 0.45
C ASP A 538 -21.71 -41.41 0.22
N SER A 539 -21.93 -42.58 -0.41
CA SER A 539 -20.88 -43.60 -0.57
C SER A 539 -19.64 -43.12 -1.35
N ASP A 540 -19.79 -42.09 -2.17
CA ASP A 540 -18.71 -41.45 -2.94
C ASP A 540 -17.95 -40.37 -2.16
N GLY A 541 -18.33 -40.10 -0.91
CA GLY A 541 -17.71 -39.11 -0.04
C GLY A 541 -18.33 -37.72 -0.07
N SER A 542 -19.41 -37.53 -0.82
CA SER A 542 -20.04 -36.22 -0.98
C SER A 542 -21.09 -35.89 0.09
N PHE A 543 -21.19 -34.61 0.42
CA PHE A 543 -22.28 -34.05 1.23
C PHE A 543 -23.33 -33.40 0.34
N ARG A 544 -24.31 -34.20 -0.12
CA ARG A 544 -25.39 -33.73 -0.98
C ARG A 544 -26.50 -33.05 -0.18
N TYR A 545 -26.74 -31.78 -0.46
CA TYR A 545 -27.80 -31.00 0.15
C TYR A 545 -29.18 -31.47 -0.35
N LYS A 546 -30.08 -31.83 0.56
CA LYS A 546 -31.40 -32.40 0.22
C LYS A 546 -32.48 -31.34 -0.05
N PHE A 547 -32.10 -30.08 -0.11
CA PHE A 547 -32.96 -28.95 -0.45
C PHE A 547 -32.37 -28.15 -1.62
N PRO A 548 -33.20 -27.48 -2.44
CA PRO A 548 -32.72 -26.63 -3.51
C PRO A 548 -32.06 -25.36 -2.97
N TYR A 549 -31.06 -24.85 -3.66
CA TYR A 549 -30.43 -23.57 -3.35
C TYR A 549 -30.34 -22.69 -4.59
N TYR A 550 -30.48 -21.38 -4.40
CA TYR A 550 -30.37 -20.39 -5.46
C TYR A 550 -29.11 -19.55 -5.22
N SER A 551 -28.09 -19.75 -6.07
CA SER A 551 -26.89 -18.91 -6.09
C SER A 551 -27.07 -17.82 -7.16
N TYR A 552 -26.98 -18.22 -8.43
CA TYR A 552 -27.34 -17.38 -9.60
C TYR A 552 -28.32 -18.06 -10.55
N GLU A 553 -28.42 -19.38 -10.38
CA GLU A 553 -29.42 -20.27 -10.93
C GLU A 553 -29.85 -21.24 -9.83
N SER A 554 -30.93 -21.99 -10.09
CA SER A 554 -31.33 -23.06 -9.18
C SER A 554 -30.37 -24.23 -9.35
N LEU A 555 -29.71 -24.62 -8.26
CA LEU A 555 -28.85 -25.80 -8.23
C LEU A 555 -29.66 -27.11 -8.11
N GLY A 556 -30.99 -27.01 -7.95
CA GLY A 556 -31.85 -28.14 -7.64
C GLY A 556 -31.49 -28.81 -6.30
N THR A 557 -32.11 -29.94 -5.99
CA THR A 557 -31.71 -30.78 -4.86
C THR A 557 -30.46 -31.59 -5.21
N ASN A 558 -29.76 -32.11 -4.21
CA ASN A 558 -28.56 -32.93 -4.32
C ASN A 558 -27.31 -32.19 -4.85
N TRP A 559 -27.29 -30.87 -4.75
CA TRP A 559 -26.10 -30.08 -5.01
C TRP A 559 -25.04 -30.28 -3.93
N THR A 560 -23.78 -29.99 -4.26
CA THR A 560 -22.61 -30.16 -3.38
C THR A 560 -21.78 -28.89 -3.35
N SER A 561 -20.97 -28.74 -2.30
CA SER A 561 -20.11 -27.59 -2.08
C SER A 561 -18.70 -28.00 -1.72
N SER A 562 -17.69 -27.41 -2.37
CA SER A 562 -16.29 -27.61 -1.97
C SER A 562 -16.03 -27.15 -0.54
N MET A 563 -16.65 -26.05 -0.10
CA MET A 563 -16.52 -25.53 1.25
C MET A 563 -16.99 -26.56 2.29
N ALA A 564 -18.14 -27.21 2.05
CA ALA A 564 -18.63 -28.28 2.92
C ALA A 564 -17.65 -29.45 3.00
N GLN A 565 -17.10 -29.90 1.86
CA GLN A 565 -16.10 -30.97 1.83
C GLN A 565 -14.83 -30.58 2.60
N GLY A 566 -14.30 -29.37 2.37
CA GLY A 566 -13.08 -28.89 3.01
C GLY A 566 -13.22 -28.67 4.50
N GLU A 567 -14.33 -28.09 4.95
CA GLU A 567 -14.61 -27.96 6.38
C GLU A 567 -14.83 -29.32 7.05
N ALA A 568 -15.44 -30.29 6.37
CA ALA A 568 -15.54 -31.65 6.89
C ALA A 568 -14.17 -32.31 7.07
N LEU A 569 -13.18 -32.06 6.18
CA LEU A 569 -11.80 -32.51 6.40
C LEU A 569 -11.22 -31.94 7.70
N ASN A 570 -11.45 -30.65 7.97
CA ASN A 570 -11.02 -30.02 9.24
C ASN A 570 -11.64 -30.71 10.46
N VAL A 571 -12.93 -31.05 10.39
CA VAL A 571 -13.65 -31.73 11.48
C VAL A 571 -13.14 -33.16 11.67
N PHE A 572 -12.99 -33.94 10.59
CA PHE A 572 -12.51 -35.31 10.66
C PHE A 572 -11.07 -35.42 11.16
N SER A 573 -10.19 -34.51 10.75
CA SER A 573 -8.82 -34.50 11.26
C SER A 573 -8.78 -34.30 12.78
N ARG A 574 -9.54 -33.32 13.28
CA ARG A 574 -9.64 -33.03 14.72
C ARG A 574 -10.30 -34.16 15.51
N ALA A 575 -11.32 -34.79 14.92
CA ALA A 575 -11.96 -35.93 15.53
C ALA A 575 -11.00 -37.12 15.66
N TYR A 576 -10.21 -37.42 14.62
CA TYR A 576 -9.19 -38.45 14.68
C TYR A 576 -8.08 -38.13 15.70
N GLU A 577 -7.59 -36.89 15.75
CA GLU A 577 -6.57 -36.50 16.75
C GLU A 577 -7.04 -36.72 18.19
N ILE A 578 -8.34 -36.57 18.46
CA ILE A 578 -8.90 -36.78 19.79
C ILE A 578 -9.21 -38.26 20.06
N THR A 579 -9.81 -38.97 19.10
CA THR A 579 -10.34 -40.33 19.36
C THR A 579 -9.44 -41.46 18.87
N HIS A 580 -8.54 -41.18 17.94
CA HIS A 580 -7.76 -42.15 17.16
C HIS A 580 -8.63 -43.18 16.42
N ASP A 581 -9.88 -42.85 16.11
CA ASP A 581 -10.81 -43.74 15.40
C ASP A 581 -10.65 -43.58 13.88
N HIS A 582 -10.20 -44.65 13.22
CA HIS A 582 -9.95 -44.68 11.78
C HIS A 582 -11.20 -44.47 10.92
N LYS A 583 -12.43 -44.56 11.47
CA LYS A 583 -13.64 -44.21 10.70
C LYS A 583 -13.58 -42.77 10.17
N TYR A 584 -12.93 -41.85 10.89
CA TYR A 584 -12.76 -40.46 10.46
C TYR A 584 -11.68 -40.33 9.36
N ILE A 585 -10.68 -41.22 9.36
CA ILE A 585 -9.70 -41.31 8.28
C ILE A 585 -10.36 -41.81 7.00
N ASP A 586 -11.15 -42.87 7.09
CA ASP A 586 -11.89 -43.41 5.95
C ASP A 586 -12.85 -42.39 5.34
N ALA A 587 -13.56 -41.65 6.20
CA ALA A 587 -14.48 -40.60 5.79
C ALA A 587 -13.77 -39.42 5.15
N GLY A 588 -12.69 -38.92 5.76
CA GLY A 588 -11.91 -37.82 5.20
C GLY A 588 -11.22 -38.20 3.88
N ASN A 589 -10.75 -39.44 3.73
CA ASN A 589 -10.22 -39.93 2.45
C ASN A 589 -11.29 -39.91 1.34
N LYS A 590 -12.53 -40.33 1.64
CA LYS A 590 -13.65 -40.23 0.69
C LYS A 590 -13.99 -38.78 0.37
N ALA A 591 -14.10 -37.92 1.39
CA ALA A 591 -14.42 -36.51 1.20
C ALA A 591 -13.35 -35.77 0.37
N PHE A 592 -12.07 -36.05 0.61
CA PHE A 592 -10.94 -35.50 -0.14
C PHE A 592 -10.94 -36.02 -1.60
N ASN A 593 -11.17 -37.31 -1.82
CA ASN A 593 -11.26 -37.87 -3.18
C ASN A 593 -12.42 -37.26 -3.98
N TYR A 594 -13.57 -37.03 -3.36
CA TYR A 594 -14.68 -36.32 -4.00
C TYR A 594 -14.32 -34.85 -4.30
N LEU A 595 -13.65 -34.17 -3.37
CA LEU A 595 -13.23 -32.77 -3.51
C LEU A 595 -12.34 -32.55 -4.75
N ILE A 596 -11.40 -33.47 -5.01
CA ILE A 596 -10.49 -33.40 -6.17
C ILE A 596 -11.05 -34.06 -7.43
N THR A 597 -12.29 -34.56 -7.39
CA THR A 597 -12.93 -35.13 -8.58
C THR A 597 -13.41 -33.98 -9.48
N PRO A 598 -13.07 -33.98 -10.78
CA PRO A 598 -13.52 -32.95 -11.71
C PRO A 598 -15.06 -32.84 -11.79
N ILE A 599 -15.59 -31.64 -12.01
CA ILE A 599 -17.04 -31.41 -12.22
C ILE A 599 -17.58 -32.27 -13.37
N SER A 600 -16.80 -32.47 -14.43
CA SER A 600 -17.16 -33.34 -15.56
C SER A 600 -17.34 -34.82 -15.18
N GLN A 601 -16.88 -35.22 -13.98
CA GLN A 601 -17.02 -36.54 -13.40
C GLN A 601 -17.98 -36.54 -12.18
N GLY A 602 -18.69 -35.44 -11.94
CA GLY A 602 -19.67 -35.30 -10.86
C GLY A 602 -19.08 -34.84 -9.51
N GLY A 603 -17.82 -34.40 -9.47
CA GLY A 603 -17.21 -33.76 -8.30
C GLY A 603 -17.36 -32.24 -8.29
N VAL A 604 -16.47 -31.55 -7.57
CA VAL A 604 -16.52 -30.09 -7.36
C VAL A 604 -15.26 -29.35 -7.83
N MET A 605 -14.27 -30.07 -8.37
CA MET A 605 -13.04 -29.47 -8.89
C MET A 605 -13.22 -28.97 -10.33
N ASP A 606 -12.86 -27.72 -10.55
CA ASP A 606 -12.87 -27.01 -11.82
C ASP A 606 -11.46 -26.49 -12.15
N THR A 607 -11.34 -25.76 -13.25
CA THR A 607 -10.20 -24.87 -13.49
C THR A 607 -10.65 -23.44 -13.81
N LEU A 608 -9.72 -22.49 -13.77
CA LEU A 608 -9.97 -21.12 -14.20
C LEU A 608 -10.02 -20.96 -15.73
N GLY A 609 -10.05 -22.05 -16.50
CA GLY A 609 -10.08 -21.99 -17.96
C GLY A 609 -11.29 -21.26 -18.53
N SER A 610 -12.43 -21.30 -17.82
CA SER A 610 -13.63 -20.56 -18.20
C SER A 610 -13.49 -19.05 -17.93
N LEU A 611 -12.67 -18.64 -16.97
CA LEU A 611 -12.31 -17.23 -16.73
C LEU A 611 -11.44 -16.70 -17.86
N ASP A 612 -10.32 -17.38 -18.14
CA ASP A 612 -9.42 -17.10 -19.25
C ASP A 612 -8.69 -18.39 -19.70
N PRO A 613 -8.58 -18.68 -21.02
CA PRO A 613 -7.90 -19.88 -21.51
C PRO A 613 -6.45 -20.06 -21.04
N ARG A 614 -5.77 -18.98 -20.66
CA ARG A 614 -4.41 -19.02 -20.10
C ARG A 614 -4.36 -19.73 -18.75
N PHE A 615 -5.48 -19.76 -18.01
CA PHE A 615 -5.58 -20.36 -16.68
C PHE A 615 -6.23 -21.74 -16.67
N LYS A 616 -6.26 -22.44 -17.82
CA LYS A 616 -6.92 -23.75 -17.96
C LYS A 616 -6.33 -24.86 -17.07
N SER A 617 -5.13 -24.67 -16.53
CA SER A 617 -4.46 -25.60 -15.61
C SER A 617 -4.58 -25.20 -14.14
N ASP A 618 -5.05 -23.99 -13.86
CA ASP A 618 -5.18 -23.47 -12.50
C ASP A 618 -6.45 -24.03 -11.86
N ILE A 619 -6.28 -24.89 -10.85
CA ILE A 619 -7.39 -25.63 -10.23
C ILE A 619 -8.23 -24.73 -9.33
N PHE A 620 -9.56 -24.90 -9.37
CA PHE A 620 -10.45 -24.17 -8.48
C PHE A 620 -11.51 -25.12 -7.90
N PHE A 621 -11.75 -25.04 -6.60
CA PHE A 621 -12.78 -25.85 -5.94
C PHE A 621 -14.07 -25.03 -5.79
N GLN A 622 -15.09 -25.33 -6.59
CA GLN A 622 -16.32 -24.54 -6.64
C GLN A 622 -17.17 -24.71 -5.38
N GLU A 623 -17.44 -23.60 -4.67
CA GLU A 623 -18.38 -23.61 -3.53
C GLU A 623 -19.80 -23.96 -4.01
N TYR A 624 -20.17 -23.43 -5.17
CA TYR A 624 -21.43 -23.71 -5.85
C TYR A 624 -21.12 -24.13 -7.29
N VAL A 625 -21.45 -25.38 -7.64
CA VAL A 625 -21.28 -25.89 -9.01
C VAL A 625 -22.41 -25.36 -9.89
N ASN A 626 -22.22 -24.14 -10.41
CA ASN A 626 -23.10 -23.50 -11.38
C ASN A 626 -22.72 -23.90 -12.82
N THR A 627 -23.69 -23.82 -13.75
CA THR A 627 -23.48 -24.00 -15.20
C THR A 627 -22.44 -23.02 -15.74
N THR A 628 -22.51 -21.76 -15.30
CA THR A 628 -21.45 -20.76 -15.50
C THR A 628 -20.71 -20.60 -14.18
N PRO A 629 -19.40 -20.94 -14.10
CA PRO A 629 -18.68 -20.87 -12.84
C PRO A 629 -18.58 -19.42 -12.38
N THR A 630 -18.84 -19.20 -11.09
CA THR A 630 -18.79 -17.87 -10.48
C THR A 630 -17.55 -17.65 -9.64
N TYR A 631 -16.82 -18.72 -9.28
CA TYR A 631 -15.58 -18.66 -8.51
C TYR A 631 -15.77 -17.87 -7.21
N THR A 632 -16.44 -18.48 -6.22
CA THR A 632 -16.68 -17.85 -4.92
C THR A 632 -15.44 -17.94 -4.03
N LEU A 633 -14.98 -16.79 -3.51
CA LEU A 633 -13.63 -16.67 -2.93
C LEU A 633 -13.50 -17.31 -1.54
N ASN A 634 -14.41 -17.00 -0.62
CA ASN A 634 -14.39 -17.55 0.74
C ASN A 634 -14.45 -19.09 0.70
N GLY A 635 -15.38 -19.68 -0.05
CA GLY A 635 -15.52 -21.13 -0.10
C GLY A 635 -14.27 -21.82 -0.63
N TYR A 636 -13.57 -21.21 -1.59
CA TYR A 636 -12.29 -21.70 -2.05
C TYR A 636 -11.21 -21.64 -0.96
N MET A 637 -11.07 -20.51 -0.24
CA MET A 637 -10.07 -20.38 0.82
C MET A 637 -10.35 -21.29 2.03
N PHE A 638 -11.61 -21.42 2.46
CA PHE A 638 -12.01 -22.38 3.49
C PHE A 638 -11.68 -23.83 3.08
N THR A 639 -11.90 -24.17 1.81
CA THR A 639 -11.52 -25.47 1.26
C THR A 639 -10.02 -25.71 1.38
N LEU A 640 -9.19 -24.72 1.05
CA LEU A 640 -7.73 -24.83 1.16
C LEU A 640 -7.26 -25.05 2.60
N LEU A 641 -7.90 -24.42 3.59
CA LEU A 641 -7.61 -24.69 5.02
C LEU A 641 -7.90 -26.16 5.37
N GLY A 642 -8.99 -26.72 4.86
CA GLY A 642 -9.31 -28.14 5.02
C GLY A 642 -8.29 -29.09 4.41
N ILE A 643 -7.84 -28.80 3.18
CA ILE A 643 -6.78 -29.60 2.54
C ILE A 643 -5.45 -29.45 3.30
N TYR A 644 -5.13 -28.28 3.82
CA TYR A 644 -3.94 -28.04 4.63
C TYR A 644 -3.95 -28.89 5.90
N ASP A 645 -5.05 -28.89 6.65
CA ASP A 645 -5.20 -29.67 7.87
C ASP A 645 -5.11 -31.18 7.58
N TRP A 646 -5.76 -31.64 6.50
CA TRP A 646 -5.68 -33.04 6.04
C TRP A 646 -4.25 -33.44 5.63
N ASN A 647 -3.53 -32.55 4.96
CA ASN A 647 -2.10 -32.71 4.64
C ASN A 647 -1.26 -32.78 5.92
N GLN A 648 -1.46 -31.89 6.89
CA GLN A 648 -0.69 -31.96 8.15
C GLN A 648 -0.90 -33.30 8.86
N LEU A 649 -2.14 -33.81 8.89
CA LEU A 649 -2.44 -35.11 9.47
C LEU A 649 -1.78 -36.27 8.70
N SER A 650 -1.64 -36.18 7.38
CA SER A 650 -0.97 -37.20 6.56
C SER A 650 0.50 -37.45 6.93
N LYS A 651 1.13 -36.49 7.63
CA LYS A 651 2.52 -36.62 8.11
C LYS A 651 2.64 -37.59 9.29
N THR A 652 1.55 -37.84 10.00
CA THR A 652 1.47 -38.74 11.16
C THR A 652 0.61 -39.97 10.89
N VAL A 653 -0.29 -39.94 9.89
CA VAL A 653 -1.20 -41.03 9.54
C VAL A 653 -0.93 -41.53 8.11
N SER A 654 -0.38 -42.74 7.98
CA SER A 654 0.04 -43.32 6.69
C SER A 654 -1.10 -43.65 5.73
N ASP A 655 -2.32 -43.79 6.23
CA ASP A 655 -3.51 -44.11 5.43
C ASP A 655 -4.00 -42.89 4.61
N ILE A 656 -3.44 -41.70 4.85
CA ILE A 656 -3.71 -40.49 4.08
C ILE A 656 -2.58 -40.30 3.06
N SER A 657 -2.94 -40.04 1.80
CA SER A 657 -1.96 -39.75 0.74
C SER A 657 -1.32 -38.37 0.91
N GLY A 658 -0.14 -38.32 1.54
CA GLY A 658 0.61 -37.08 1.75
C GLY A 658 1.03 -36.37 0.46
N ASP A 659 1.46 -37.13 -0.56
CA ASP A 659 1.86 -36.55 -1.85
C ASP A 659 0.69 -35.85 -2.55
N GLN A 660 -0.49 -36.47 -2.52
CA GLN A 660 -1.68 -35.95 -3.20
C GLN A 660 -2.27 -34.75 -2.47
N THR A 661 -2.40 -34.81 -1.15
CA THR A 661 -2.88 -33.69 -0.34
C THR A 661 -1.94 -32.48 -0.42
N SER A 662 -0.63 -32.72 -0.41
CA SER A 662 0.39 -31.70 -0.64
C SER A 662 0.30 -31.09 -2.03
N TYR A 663 0.14 -31.91 -3.07
CA TYR A 663 -0.03 -31.43 -4.44
C TYR A 663 -1.23 -30.49 -4.58
N TYR A 664 -2.43 -30.93 -4.16
CA TYR A 664 -3.65 -30.12 -4.33
C TYR A 664 -3.67 -28.88 -3.44
N PHE A 665 -3.08 -28.91 -2.24
CA PHE A 665 -2.89 -27.69 -1.44
C PHE A 665 -1.99 -26.69 -2.16
N ASN A 666 -0.83 -27.14 -2.64
CA ASN A 666 0.16 -26.25 -3.27
C ASN A 666 -0.35 -25.68 -4.61
N GLU A 667 -0.98 -26.50 -5.45
CA GLU A 667 -1.63 -26.00 -6.67
C GLU A 667 -2.79 -25.06 -6.34
N GLY A 668 -3.55 -25.35 -5.29
CA GLY A 668 -4.63 -24.49 -4.83
C GLY A 668 -4.14 -23.10 -4.38
N ILE A 669 -3.03 -23.03 -3.64
CA ILE A 669 -2.36 -21.79 -3.24
C ILE A 669 -1.82 -21.03 -4.45
N LYS A 670 -1.23 -21.72 -5.44
CA LYS A 670 -0.80 -21.08 -6.70
C LYS A 670 -1.98 -20.46 -7.43
N THR A 671 -3.08 -21.19 -7.57
CA THR A 671 -4.28 -20.67 -8.23
C THR A 671 -4.92 -19.53 -7.45
N LEU A 672 -4.86 -19.55 -6.10
CA LEU A 672 -5.34 -18.42 -5.29
C LEU A 672 -4.60 -17.11 -5.66
N LYS A 673 -3.27 -17.17 -5.82
CA LYS A 673 -2.46 -16.01 -6.24
C LYS A 673 -2.80 -15.53 -7.66
N VAL A 674 -3.18 -16.45 -8.54
CA VAL A 674 -3.63 -16.10 -9.90
C VAL A 674 -4.96 -15.34 -9.84
N VAL A 675 -5.90 -15.81 -9.02
CA VAL A 675 -7.29 -15.32 -9.06
C VAL A 675 -7.55 -14.09 -8.16
N LEU A 676 -6.81 -13.93 -7.06
CA LEU A 676 -7.03 -12.87 -6.06
C LEU A 676 -7.15 -11.46 -6.66
N PRO A 677 -6.30 -11.03 -7.62
CA PRO A 677 -6.39 -9.68 -8.18
C PRO A 677 -7.72 -9.38 -8.85
N TYR A 678 -8.43 -10.39 -9.36
CA TYR A 678 -9.70 -10.18 -10.08
C TYR A 678 -10.91 -9.98 -9.16
N TYR A 679 -10.75 -10.20 -7.84
CA TYR A 679 -11.79 -9.88 -6.86
C TYR A 679 -11.73 -8.43 -6.39
N ASP A 680 -10.62 -7.73 -6.61
CA ASP A 680 -10.52 -6.31 -6.35
C ASP A 680 -11.32 -5.55 -7.41
N ILE A 681 -12.33 -4.79 -7.00
CA ILE A 681 -13.19 -4.02 -7.88
C ILE A 681 -12.85 -2.52 -7.87
N GLY A 682 -11.64 -2.17 -7.43
CA GLY A 682 -11.12 -0.79 -7.45
C GLY A 682 -11.45 -0.02 -6.19
N GLY A 683 -11.22 -0.64 -5.02
CA GLY A 683 -11.50 -0.04 -3.72
C GLY A 683 -12.41 -0.86 -2.81
N PHE A 684 -12.81 -2.06 -3.22
CA PHE A 684 -13.49 -3.04 -2.37
C PHE A 684 -13.30 -4.44 -2.96
N THR A 685 -13.67 -5.49 -2.23
CA THR A 685 -13.64 -6.87 -2.75
C THR A 685 -14.99 -7.34 -3.21
N SER A 686 -15.07 -8.02 -4.34
CA SER A 686 -16.23 -8.82 -4.73
C SER A 686 -16.22 -10.18 -4.01
N TYR A 687 -17.39 -10.68 -3.65
CA TYR A 687 -17.65 -12.01 -3.09
C TYR A 687 -17.24 -13.14 -4.04
N ASP A 688 -17.58 -12.95 -5.32
CA ASP A 688 -17.30 -13.88 -6.40
C ASP A 688 -16.97 -13.13 -7.71
N LEU A 689 -16.63 -13.87 -8.76
CA LEU A 689 -16.34 -13.35 -10.09
C LEU A 689 -17.55 -13.38 -11.04
N SER A 690 -18.78 -13.47 -10.53
CA SER A 690 -19.99 -13.50 -11.37
C SER A 690 -20.09 -12.31 -12.32
N HIS A 691 -19.54 -11.15 -11.94
CA HIS A 691 -19.52 -9.93 -12.75
C HIS A 691 -18.59 -9.98 -13.97
N LEU A 692 -17.59 -10.87 -13.94
CA LEU A 692 -16.69 -11.17 -15.06
C LEU A 692 -17.22 -12.32 -15.91
N MET A 693 -18.01 -13.20 -15.30
CA MET A 693 -18.49 -14.42 -15.91
C MET A 693 -19.87 -14.26 -16.56
N THR A 694 -20.63 -13.23 -16.16
CA THR A 694 -22.00 -12.96 -16.60
C THR A 694 -22.20 -11.46 -16.88
N SER A 695 -23.43 -11.08 -17.27
CA SER A 695 -23.80 -9.66 -17.44
C SER A 695 -24.05 -8.92 -16.13
N ARG A 696 -24.03 -9.60 -14.97
CA ARG A 696 -24.32 -9.00 -13.66
C ARG A 696 -23.24 -8.03 -13.20
N ASP A 697 -23.60 -7.15 -12.28
CA ASP A 697 -22.64 -6.30 -11.59
C ASP A 697 -21.90 -7.05 -10.47
N ALA A 698 -20.81 -6.45 -9.96
CA ALA A 698 -20.04 -7.01 -8.85
C ALA A 698 -20.90 -7.14 -7.58
N ASN A 699 -20.68 -8.22 -6.84
CA ASN A 699 -21.37 -8.49 -5.59
C ASN A 699 -20.39 -8.31 -4.42
N PRO A 700 -20.31 -7.12 -3.80
CA PRO A 700 -19.35 -6.88 -2.72
C PRO A 700 -19.65 -7.65 -1.43
N ALA A 701 -20.91 -8.10 -1.23
CA ALA A 701 -21.40 -8.84 -0.06
C ALA A 701 -20.72 -8.45 1.26
N LEU A 702 -21.15 -7.33 1.86
CA LEU A 702 -20.45 -6.61 2.93
C LEU A 702 -19.79 -7.49 3.99
N ASP A 703 -20.52 -8.41 4.62
CA ASP A 703 -19.99 -9.26 5.70
C ASP A 703 -18.80 -10.12 5.28
N TYR A 704 -18.73 -10.51 4.01
CA TYR A 704 -17.65 -11.36 3.48
C TYR A 704 -16.34 -10.62 3.24
N HIS A 705 -16.34 -9.28 3.17
CA HIS A 705 -15.10 -8.54 3.08
C HIS A 705 -14.19 -8.80 4.30
N LYS A 706 -14.78 -8.85 5.51
CA LYS A 706 -14.05 -9.25 6.73
C LYS A 706 -13.54 -10.68 6.61
N VAL A 707 -14.42 -11.60 6.19
CA VAL A 707 -14.10 -13.02 6.05
C VAL A 707 -12.93 -13.24 5.07
N HIS A 708 -12.90 -12.52 3.96
CA HIS A 708 -11.80 -12.60 3.00
C HIS A 708 -10.48 -12.11 3.59
N ILE A 709 -10.50 -10.99 4.31
CA ILE A 709 -9.33 -10.44 5.01
C ILE A 709 -8.79 -11.45 6.04
N ASP A 710 -9.68 -12.05 6.83
CA ASP A 710 -9.34 -13.04 7.85
C ASP A 710 -8.73 -14.32 7.27
N LEU A 711 -9.30 -14.80 6.17
CA LEU A 711 -8.79 -15.97 5.47
C LEU A 711 -7.45 -15.71 4.79
N LEU A 712 -7.19 -14.50 4.30
CA LEU A 712 -5.87 -14.11 3.78
C LEU A 712 -4.80 -14.13 4.88
N GLU A 713 -5.13 -13.67 6.09
CA GLU A 713 -4.22 -13.76 7.24
C GLU A 713 -3.95 -15.21 7.64
N ALA A 714 -5.00 -16.04 7.69
CA ALA A 714 -4.85 -17.47 7.96
C ALA A 714 -3.93 -18.14 6.93
N ILE A 715 -4.12 -17.87 5.63
CA ILE A 715 -3.28 -18.40 4.56
C ILE A 715 -1.85 -17.86 4.64
N TYR A 716 -1.67 -16.57 4.98
CA TYR A 716 -0.35 -16.00 5.24
C TYR A 716 0.37 -16.74 6.37
N SER A 717 -0.31 -16.97 7.50
CA SER A 717 0.29 -17.66 8.65
C SER A 717 0.74 -19.10 8.34
N ILE A 718 0.05 -19.76 7.40
CA ILE A 718 0.41 -21.11 6.91
C ILE A 718 1.60 -21.06 5.95
N THR A 719 1.60 -20.11 5.01
CA THR A 719 2.51 -20.11 3.86
C THR A 719 3.77 -19.29 4.08
N GLY A 720 3.72 -18.26 4.92
CA GLY A 720 4.75 -17.24 5.06
C GLY A 720 4.91 -16.35 3.82
N ASP A 721 4.01 -16.42 2.84
CA ASP A 721 4.09 -15.66 1.59
C ASP A 721 3.48 -14.27 1.78
N ASN A 722 4.35 -13.25 1.86
CA ASN A 722 3.96 -11.84 2.05
C ASN A 722 2.95 -11.35 1.00
N TYR A 723 2.83 -11.99 -0.16
CA TYR A 723 1.80 -11.65 -1.14
C TYR A 723 0.40 -11.60 -0.53
N PHE A 724 0.03 -12.57 0.32
CA PHE A 724 -1.29 -12.58 0.95
C PHE A 724 -1.46 -11.46 1.97
N MET A 725 -0.39 -11.12 2.70
CA MET A 725 -0.36 -10.00 3.65
C MET A 725 -0.47 -8.65 2.93
N ASP A 726 0.16 -8.51 1.76
CA ASP A 726 0.09 -7.29 0.95
C ASP A 726 -1.34 -7.06 0.44
N ILE A 727 -1.99 -8.09 -0.12
CA ILE A 727 -3.40 -8.02 -0.56
C ILE A 727 -4.32 -7.74 0.62
N ARG A 728 -4.11 -8.42 1.75
CA ARG A 728 -4.85 -8.16 2.99
C ARG A 728 -4.76 -6.69 3.39
N ASN A 729 -3.55 -6.14 3.46
CA ASN A 729 -3.33 -4.77 3.91
C ASN A 729 -3.93 -3.76 2.94
N GLN A 730 -3.84 -4.04 1.64
CA GLN A 730 -4.50 -3.25 0.62
C GLN A 730 -6.02 -3.21 0.83
N TRP A 731 -6.66 -4.35 1.05
CA TRP A 731 -8.12 -4.43 1.24
C TRP A 731 -8.57 -3.75 2.54
N VAL A 732 -7.80 -3.90 3.62
CA VAL A 732 -8.04 -3.18 4.87
C VAL A 732 -7.90 -1.66 4.70
N ASN A 733 -6.95 -1.20 3.88
CA ASN A 733 -6.75 0.23 3.65
C ASN A 733 -7.93 0.90 2.92
N TYR A 734 -8.78 0.15 2.22
CA TYR A 734 -9.96 0.71 1.56
C TYR A 734 -11.05 1.19 2.53
N ILE A 735 -11.01 0.74 3.78
CA ILE A 735 -12.06 0.96 4.78
C ILE A 735 -11.54 1.61 6.07
N LYS A 736 -10.22 1.85 6.20
CA LYS A 736 -9.58 2.47 7.37
C LYS A 736 -9.68 4.02 7.40
N HIS A 737 -10.77 4.59 6.89
CA HIS A 737 -10.93 6.04 6.73
C HIS A 737 -11.80 6.69 7.81
#